data_AF-A0A8J2QS80-F1
#
_entry.id   AF-A0A8J2QS80-F1
#
_cell.length_a   1.000
_cell.length_b   1.000
_cell.length_c   1.000
_cell.angle_alpha   90.00
_cell.angle_beta   90.00
_cell.angle_gamma   90.00
#
_symmetry.space_group_name_H-M   'P 1'
#
loop_
_entity.id
_entity.type
_entity.pdbx_description
1 polymer ?
#
loop_
_entity_poly.entity_id
_entity_poly.type
_entity_poly.pdbx_seq_one_letter_code
_entity_poly.pdbx_strand_id
1 'polypeptide(L)'
;MIVKNTFSLKGVWCAFIQIAVVVLINIPAVSFGLAVGWVSLVSGEGPAEQSESSGRGAVIAAVTTFGASMAGVPLSAKALLYGRKFALIGTSACFAVCWSLKLASLWCGSEWSGVGSGLVVVARVAAGLGGASAWALEPLLVREEARQSLARLRGLSSDHPELIHAVASLPPTEQVRTPLTLARHMLSDLQRRRAFIIGTITVIGQEVCGVLAILQYAERMFVIARDETRVTDSLPPTTTSTLMTPTAMHHTETIYESKHLIWPTTNEAIVRNWTGNPSNISAPSLSPVVTQELLSPARHAVLLGSVQLLTSALSLYLVERYGRRPLLLWCSLLTGACLLLSSLVTGARVSVAGLVAADLAGLAIAGAVAADSAGLQHVPYAILSEMFHYEYRGCAVMLATAGACAGNAVEVLLFPLVVSVGGLVSSLTLASLLTFLYTVFVYLAVPETKDRTPEQIYEVICPRLVNKTKNCETNKETISVMGLLEKLSSWMGGGGKVVTVLVLGLDNSGKTTMLRTLTTTEQEGQRQGPGASIVPTVGQRQENFQSGGVSFRAWDVSGAARLRSLWERHYRHCDAVIFVVDSADHLRLVVARSELELMLSHPDMSGRRLPLLVLANKSDAPHALSAPHVASALGLERITDKPWHVCASSALSGEGLGDGVSWLARQLREKH
;
A
#
# COMPACT_ATOMS: atom_id res chain seq x y z
N MET A 1 -38.42 3.65 -6.63
CA MET A 1 -39.20 3.79 -7.89
C MET A 1 -38.24 4.40 -8.90
N ILE A 2 -37.79 3.78 -10.00
CA ILE A 2 -38.38 2.77 -10.87
C ILE A 2 -37.24 1.82 -11.31
N VAL A 3 -37.24 0.60 -10.78
CA VAL A 3 -36.64 -0.56 -11.45
C VAL A 3 -37.82 -1.20 -12.17
N LYS A 4 -38.06 -0.80 -13.43
CA LYS A 4 -38.95 -1.54 -14.33
C LYS A 4 -38.32 -1.56 -15.71
N ASN A 5 -37.92 -2.77 -16.10
CA ASN A 5 -37.88 -3.30 -17.46
C ASN A 5 -37.31 -2.39 -18.55
N THR A 6 -36.00 -2.51 -18.76
CA THR A 6 -35.43 -2.41 -20.12
C THR A 6 -34.34 -3.48 -20.30
N PHE A 7 -34.78 -4.73 -20.48
CA PHE A 7 -34.02 -5.73 -21.23
C PHE A 7 -34.00 -5.31 -22.72
N SER A 8 -33.36 -4.19 -23.02
CA SER A 8 -33.10 -3.78 -24.40
C SER A 8 -31.93 -4.60 -24.93
N LEU A 9 -32.01 -5.11 -26.16
CA LEU A 9 -30.87 -5.74 -26.85
C LEU A 9 -29.61 -4.87 -26.77
N LYS A 10 -29.77 -3.53 -26.77
CA LYS A 10 -28.66 -2.57 -26.59
C LYS A 10 -28.04 -2.62 -25.19
N GLY A 11 -28.83 -2.86 -24.15
CA GLY A 11 -28.36 -3.03 -22.77
C GLY A 11 -27.58 -4.32 -22.58
N VAL A 12 -28.07 -5.43 -23.16
CA VAL A 12 -27.37 -6.72 -23.18
C VAL A 12 -26.08 -6.64 -23.98
N TRP A 13 -26.10 -5.98 -25.15
CA TRP A 13 -24.91 -5.74 -25.96
C TRP A 13 -23.87 -4.84 -25.26
N CYS A 14 -24.32 -3.80 -24.55
CA CYS A 14 -23.42 -2.97 -23.74
C CYS A 14 -22.79 -3.76 -22.59
N ALA A 15 -23.56 -4.59 -21.90
CA ALA A 15 -23.05 -5.46 -20.83
C ALA A 15 -22.04 -6.49 -21.38
N PHE A 16 -22.30 -7.06 -22.56
CA PHE A 16 -21.38 -7.98 -23.23
C PHE A 16 -20.06 -7.29 -23.59
N ILE A 17 -20.11 -6.09 -24.21
CA ILE A 17 -18.92 -5.30 -24.51
C ILE A 17 -18.15 -4.95 -23.24
N GLN A 18 -18.83 -4.62 -22.13
CA GLN A 18 -18.19 -4.33 -20.85
C GLN A 18 -17.42 -5.54 -20.32
N ILE A 19 -18.05 -6.72 -20.29
CA ILE A 19 -17.40 -7.95 -19.86
C ILE A 19 -16.19 -8.24 -20.75
N ALA A 20 -16.33 -8.12 -22.08
CA ALA A 20 -15.24 -8.33 -23.01
C ALA A 20 -14.07 -7.35 -22.78
N VAL A 21 -14.34 -6.06 -22.57
CA VAL A 21 -13.32 -5.05 -22.28
C VAL A 21 -12.62 -5.33 -20.95
N VAL A 22 -13.38 -5.69 -19.90
CA VAL A 22 -12.79 -6.06 -18.60
C VAL A 22 -11.90 -7.29 -18.74
N VAL A 23 -12.33 -8.32 -19.47
CA VAL A 23 -11.52 -9.51 -19.75
C VAL A 23 -10.23 -9.12 -20.49
N LEU A 24 -10.32 -8.29 -21.54
CA LEU A 24 -9.17 -7.84 -22.31
C LEU A 24 -8.18 -7.02 -21.48
N ILE A 25 -8.66 -6.18 -20.56
CA ILE A 25 -7.82 -5.39 -19.66
C ILE A 25 -7.02 -6.28 -18.71
N ASN A 26 -7.52 -7.47 -18.35
CA ASN A 26 -6.85 -8.42 -17.42
C ASN A 26 -5.91 -9.43 -18.12
N ILE A 27 -5.83 -9.45 -19.45
CA ILE A 27 -4.92 -10.35 -20.18
C ILE A 27 -3.44 -10.16 -19.77
N PRO A 28 -2.93 -8.94 -19.56
CA PRO A 28 -1.57 -8.72 -19.07
C PRO A 28 -1.31 -9.37 -17.69
N ALA A 29 -2.24 -9.27 -16.72
CA ALA A 29 -2.12 -9.96 -15.45
C ALA A 29 -2.06 -11.49 -15.60
N VAL A 30 -2.88 -12.08 -16.48
CA VAL A 30 -2.81 -13.52 -16.79
C VAL A 30 -1.45 -13.87 -17.40
N SER A 31 -0.94 -13.04 -18.30
CA SER A 31 0.36 -13.22 -18.96
C SER A 31 1.52 -13.16 -17.96
N PHE A 32 1.41 -12.30 -16.94
CA PHE A 32 2.36 -12.24 -15.82
C PHE A 32 2.35 -13.53 -15.00
N GLY A 33 1.17 -14.03 -14.61
CA GLY A 33 1.03 -15.27 -13.86
C GLY A 33 1.65 -16.47 -14.59
N LEU A 34 1.39 -16.58 -15.90
CA LEU A 34 2.01 -17.59 -16.77
C LEU A 34 3.54 -17.42 -16.85
N ALA A 35 4.04 -16.19 -16.94
CA ALA A 35 5.47 -15.92 -17.03
C ALA A 35 6.24 -16.29 -15.75
N VAL A 36 5.63 -16.10 -14.58
CA VAL A 36 6.18 -16.49 -13.26
C VAL A 36 6.11 -18.01 -13.08
N GLY A 37 4.93 -18.63 -13.32
CA GLY A 37 4.72 -20.07 -13.14
C GLY A 37 5.58 -20.97 -14.03
N TRP A 38 5.98 -20.47 -15.21
CA TRP A 38 6.88 -21.19 -16.13
C TRP A 38 8.22 -21.61 -15.49
N VAL A 39 8.74 -20.86 -14.49
CA VAL A 39 9.99 -21.25 -13.77
C VAL A 39 9.84 -22.62 -13.15
N SER A 40 8.72 -22.87 -12.47
CA SER A 40 8.55 -24.07 -11.65
C SER A 40 8.65 -25.34 -12.50
N LEU A 41 8.15 -25.31 -13.73
CA LEU A 41 8.11 -26.45 -14.65
C LEU A 41 9.45 -26.72 -15.34
N VAL A 42 10.24 -25.68 -15.62
CA VAL A 42 11.56 -25.80 -16.28
C VAL A 42 12.67 -26.11 -15.28
N SER A 43 12.45 -25.82 -14.00
CA SER A 43 13.42 -26.06 -12.92
C SER A 43 13.62 -27.55 -12.56
N GLY A 44 12.85 -28.46 -13.17
CA GLY A 44 12.86 -29.91 -12.94
C GLY A 44 13.93 -30.70 -13.70
N GLU A 45 14.85 -30.08 -14.43
CA GLU A 45 15.92 -30.79 -15.15
C GLU A 45 17.12 -31.16 -14.24
N GLY A 46 17.29 -32.47 -13.97
CA GLY A 46 18.58 -33.17 -13.79
C GLY A 46 19.41 -32.98 -12.49
N PRO A 47 19.78 -34.06 -11.76
CA PRO A 47 20.54 -33.98 -10.50
C PRO A 47 22.08 -33.85 -10.66
N ALA A 48 22.62 -33.44 -11.82
CA ALA A 48 24.07 -33.48 -12.07
C ALA A 48 24.82 -32.14 -11.93
N GLU A 49 24.16 -30.98 -11.84
CA GLU A 49 24.81 -29.65 -11.75
C GLU A 49 24.46 -28.89 -10.45
N GLN A 50 24.40 -29.61 -9.33
CA GLN A 50 23.63 -29.23 -8.13
C GLN A 50 24.16 -28.11 -7.21
N SER A 51 25.30 -27.45 -7.48
CA SER A 51 25.78 -26.35 -6.60
C SER A 51 25.87 -24.97 -7.26
N GLU A 52 26.16 -24.88 -8.56
CA GLU A 52 26.28 -23.60 -9.29
C GLU A 52 24.95 -23.19 -9.97
N SER A 53 24.10 -24.16 -10.31
CA SER A 53 22.80 -23.96 -10.97
C SER A 53 21.70 -23.42 -10.03
N SER A 54 21.79 -23.72 -8.72
CA SER A 54 20.78 -23.30 -7.73
C SER A 54 20.77 -21.78 -7.53
N GLY A 55 21.97 -21.17 -7.41
CA GLY A 55 22.12 -19.72 -7.31
C GLY A 55 21.72 -18.99 -8.59
N ARG A 56 22.10 -19.52 -9.76
CA ARG A 56 21.72 -18.93 -11.07
C ARG A 56 20.20 -18.97 -11.30
N GLY A 57 19.54 -20.08 -10.97
CA GLY A 57 18.08 -20.22 -11.07
C GLY A 57 17.33 -19.23 -10.17
N ALA A 58 17.80 -19.01 -8.94
CA ALA A 58 17.23 -18.02 -8.03
C ALA A 58 17.39 -16.58 -8.53
N VAL A 59 18.57 -16.26 -9.08
CA VAL A 59 18.81 -14.94 -9.71
C VAL A 59 17.86 -14.74 -10.89
N ILE A 60 17.71 -15.72 -11.78
CA ILE A 60 16.80 -15.63 -12.93
C ILE A 60 15.34 -15.43 -12.48
N ALA A 61 14.91 -16.14 -11.43
CA ALA A 61 13.56 -15.98 -10.88
C ALA A 61 13.35 -14.57 -10.31
N ALA A 62 14.28 -14.09 -9.48
CA ALA A 62 14.23 -12.80 -8.80
C ALA A 62 14.32 -11.60 -9.75
N VAL A 63 15.01 -11.72 -10.90
CA VAL A 63 15.11 -10.65 -11.91
C VAL A 63 13.74 -10.16 -12.38
N THR A 64 12.74 -11.05 -12.43
CA THR A 64 11.36 -10.69 -12.82
C THR A 64 10.78 -9.63 -11.88
N THR A 65 10.84 -9.86 -10.56
CA THR A 65 10.26 -8.93 -9.58
C THR A 65 11.19 -7.78 -9.25
N PHE A 66 12.51 -7.96 -9.36
CA PHE A 66 13.47 -6.87 -9.27
C PHE A 66 13.26 -5.85 -10.40
N GLY A 67 13.17 -6.30 -11.65
CA GLY A 67 12.88 -5.44 -12.80
C GLY A 67 11.53 -4.73 -12.70
N ALA A 68 10.52 -5.43 -12.15
CA ALA A 68 9.23 -4.84 -11.82
C ALA A 68 9.35 -3.67 -10.81
N SER A 69 10.12 -3.85 -9.73
CA SER A 69 10.29 -2.85 -8.67
C SER A 69 11.09 -1.60 -9.09
N MET A 70 12.21 -1.79 -9.79
CA MET A 70 13.18 -0.71 -10.08
C MET A 70 12.81 0.13 -11.30
N ALA A 71 12.28 -0.51 -12.34
CA ALA A 71 12.03 0.15 -13.61
C ALA A 71 10.56 0.10 -14.01
N GLY A 72 9.87 -1.01 -13.72
CA GLY A 72 8.47 -1.20 -14.11
C GLY A 72 7.57 -0.12 -13.53
N VAL A 73 7.55 -0.02 -12.20
CA VAL A 73 6.68 0.92 -11.47
C VAL A 73 6.91 2.39 -11.87
N PRO A 74 8.15 2.93 -11.93
CA PRO A 74 8.38 4.31 -12.40
C PRO A 74 7.99 4.54 -13.85
N LEU A 75 8.20 3.54 -14.72
CA LEU A 75 7.84 3.63 -16.14
C LEU A 75 6.32 3.70 -16.31
N SER A 76 5.56 2.91 -15.54
CA SER A 76 4.09 2.97 -15.52
C SER A 76 3.60 4.34 -15.06
N ALA A 77 4.25 4.91 -14.03
CA ALA A 77 3.95 6.24 -13.52
C ALA A 77 4.11 7.33 -14.60
N LYS A 78 5.17 7.21 -15.41
CA LYS A 78 5.44 8.10 -16.53
C LYS A 78 4.51 7.85 -17.71
N ALA A 79 4.16 6.59 -17.99
CA ALA A 79 3.24 6.20 -19.06
C ALA A 79 1.83 6.78 -18.84
N LEU A 80 1.39 6.93 -17.58
CA LEU A 80 0.14 7.60 -17.23
C LEU A 80 0.08 9.07 -17.70
N LEU A 81 1.21 9.75 -17.86
CA LEU A 81 1.28 11.12 -18.38
C LEU A 81 0.96 11.20 -19.88
N TYR A 82 1.25 10.14 -20.63
CA TYR A 82 1.01 10.06 -22.09
C TYR A 82 -0.39 9.52 -22.44
N GLY A 83 -1.16 9.10 -21.43
CA GLY A 83 -2.51 8.56 -21.59
C GLY A 83 -2.58 7.05 -21.34
N ARG A 84 -3.68 6.63 -20.70
CA ARG A 84 -3.85 5.27 -20.14
C ARG A 84 -3.91 4.18 -21.21
N LYS A 85 -4.46 4.48 -22.40
CA LYS A 85 -4.47 3.55 -23.54
C LYS A 85 -3.05 3.23 -24.04
N PHE A 86 -2.19 4.25 -24.13
CA PHE A 86 -0.79 4.06 -24.52
C PHE A 86 -0.01 3.29 -23.45
N ALA A 87 -0.30 3.52 -22.17
CA ALA A 87 0.28 2.75 -21.08
C ALA A 87 -0.11 1.25 -21.15
N LEU A 88 -1.36 0.93 -21.49
CA LEU A 88 -1.81 -0.45 -21.70
C LEU A 88 -1.13 -1.11 -22.91
N ILE A 89 -1.03 -0.40 -24.03
CA ILE A 89 -0.32 -0.90 -25.24
C ILE A 89 1.16 -1.19 -24.91
N GLY A 90 1.82 -0.28 -24.19
CA GLY A 90 3.20 -0.49 -23.74
C GLY A 90 3.35 -1.70 -22.81
N THR A 91 2.37 -1.94 -21.93
CA THR A 91 2.32 -3.11 -21.05
C THR A 91 2.22 -4.41 -21.86
N SER A 92 1.30 -4.47 -22.83
CA SER A 92 1.15 -5.64 -23.70
C SER A 92 2.37 -5.87 -24.59
N ALA A 93 3.02 -4.81 -25.07
CA ALA A 93 4.27 -4.90 -25.84
C ALA A 93 5.39 -5.56 -25.02
N CYS A 94 5.50 -5.26 -23.71
CA CYS A 94 6.47 -5.91 -22.83
C CYS A 94 6.24 -7.44 -22.75
N PHE A 95 4.99 -7.89 -22.67
CA PHE A 95 4.68 -9.33 -22.68
C PHE A 95 4.93 -9.99 -24.04
N ALA A 96 4.64 -9.30 -25.15
CA ALA A 96 4.96 -9.79 -26.48
C ALA A 96 6.47 -9.98 -26.66
N VAL A 97 7.29 -9.04 -26.16
CA VAL A 97 8.75 -9.16 -26.13
C VAL A 97 9.19 -10.32 -25.23
N CYS A 98 8.64 -10.44 -24.01
CA CYS A 98 8.93 -11.54 -23.10
C CYS A 98 8.73 -12.92 -23.78
N TRP A 99 7.56 -13.15 -24.36
CA TRP A 99 7.25 -14.44 -24.99
C TRP A 99 8.08 -14.68 -26.26
N SER A 100 8.33 -13.64 -27.06
CA SER A 100 9.21 -13.74 -28.24
C SER A 100 10.63 -14.13 -27.85
N LEU A 101 11.17 -13.56 -26.77
CA LEU A 101 12.52 -13.86 -26.30
C LEU A 101 12.62 -15.25 -25.67
N LYS A 102 11.60 -15.69 -24.92
CA LYS A 102 11.52 -17.08 -24.41
C LYS A 102 11.42 -18.10 -25.54
N LEU A 103 10.67 -17.78 -26.59
CA LEU A 103 10.63 -18.65 -27.79
C LEU A 103 11.98 -18.65 -28.49
N ALA A 104 12.62 -17.48 -28.67
CA ALA A 104 13.94 -17.40 -29.30
C ALA A 104 15.03 -18.15 -28.51
N SER A 105 14.96 -18.20 -27.17
CA SER A 105 15.93 -18.95 -26.37
C SER A 105 15.87 -20.46 -26.62
N LEU A 106 14.68 -21.01 -26.92
CA LEU A 106 14.51 -22.42 -27.30
C LEU A 106 15.23 -22.76 -28.62
N TRP A 107 15.34 -21.80 -29.53
CA TRP A 107 15.94 -21.99 -30.86
C TRP A 107 17.47 -21.84 -30.88
N CYS A 108 18.08 -21.27 -29.83
CA CYS A 108 19.53 -21.05 -29.75
C CYS A 108 20.35 -22.26 -29.27
N GLY A 109 19.71 -23.36 -28.86
CA GLY A 109 20.40 -24.56 -28.37
C GLY A 109 20.98 -24.41 -26.95
N SER A 110 20.53 -25.27 -26.04
CA SER A 110 20.72 -25.25 -24.59
C SER A 110 20.23 -23.97 -23.89
N GLU A 111 19.10 -24.08 -23.19
CA GLU A 111 18.49 -22.96 -22.43
C GLU A 111 19.43 -22.36 -21.37
N TRP A 112 20.46 -23.10 -20.97
CA TRP A 112 21.33 -22.79 -19.83
C TRP A 112 22.80 -22.51 -20.18
N SER A 113 23.18 -22.49 -21.48
CA SER A 113 24.55 -22.11 -21.88
C SER A 113 24.57 -20.92 -22.86
N GLY A 114 25.58 -20.06 -22.72
CA GLY A 114 25.83 -18.94 -23.62
C GLY A 114 24.65 -17.97 -23.78
N VAL A 115 24.26 -17.73 -25.03
CA VAL A 115 23.29 -16.70 -25.45
C VAL A 115 21.85 -17.00 -24.98
N GLY A 116 21.48 -18.27 -24.82
CA GLY A 116 20.13 -18.69 -24.41
C GLY A 116 19.76 -18.20 -23.00
N SER A 117 20.68 -18.35 -22.05
CA SER A 117 20.50 -17.87 -20.67
C SER A 117 20.30 -16.35 -20.57
N GLY A 118 21.02 -15.58 -21.41
CA GLY A 118 20.88 -14.13 -21.52
C GLY A 118 19.50 -13.72 -22.04
N LEU A 119 18.98 -14.41 -23.05
CA LEU A 119 17.65 -14.16 -23.61
C LEU A 119 16.54 -14.41 -22.57
N VAL A 120 16.66 -15.46 -21.76
CA VAL A 120 15.71 -15.75 -20.67
C VAL A 120 15.73 -14.64 -19.62
N VAL A 121 16.91 -14.16 -19.22
CA VAL A 121 17.04 -13.04 -18.27
C VAL A 121 16.38 -11.78 -18.81
N VAL A 122 16.64 -11.42 -20.07
CA VAL A 122 16.02 -10.23 -20.70
C VAL A 122 14.50 -10.40 -20.83
N ALA A 123 14.02 -11.61 -21.15
CA ALA A 123 12.60 -11.91 -21.17
C ALA A 123 11.95 -11.72 -19.79
N ARG A 124 12.64 -12.07 -18.70
CA ARG A 124 12.16 -11.84 -17.32
C ARG A 124 12.09 -10.38 -16.96
N VAL A 125 13.08 -9.58 -17.37
CA VAL A 125 13.02 -8.12 -17.18
C VAL A 125 11.78 -7.57 -17.90
N ALA A 126 11.54 -7.98 -19.15
CA ALA A 126 10.36 -7.55 -19.91
C ALA A 126 9.04 -7.97 -19.22
N ALA A 127 8.96 -9.21 -18.70
CA ALA A 127 7.81 -9.67 -17.92
C ALA A 127 7.59 -8.83 -16.65
N GLY A 128 8.67 -8.46 -15.94
CA GLY A 128 8.62 -7.60 -14.76
C GLY A 128 8.11 -6.19 -15.06
N LEU A 129 8.63 -5.57 -16.12
CA LEU A 129 8.18 -4.26 -16.60
C LEU A 129 6.69 -4.26 -16.96
N GLY A 130 6.23 -5.31 -17.65
CA GLY A 130 4.83 -5.51 -17.98
C GLY A 130 3.96 -5.76 -16.74
N GLY A 131 4.40 -6.64 -15.83
CA GLY A 131 3.66 -7.01 -14.62
C GLY A 131 3.41 -5.84 -13.67
N ALA A 132 4.45 -5.04 -13.39
CA ALA A 132 4.32 -3.84 -12.57
C ALA A 132 3.32 -2.83 -13.18
N SER A 133 3.34 -2.70 -14.51
CA SER A 133 2.43 -1.81 -15.24
C SER A 133 1.00 -2.33 -15.20
N ALA A 134 0.78 -3.64 -15.35
CA ALA A 134 -0.54 -4.25 -15.26
C ALA A 134 -1.18 -3.99 -13.88
N TRP A 135 -0.47 -4.29 -12.79
CA TRP A 135 -0.99 -4.10 -11.43
C TRP A 135 -1.31 -2.65 -11.07
N ALA A 136 -0.55 -1.69 -11.62
CA ALA A 136 -0.81 -0.27 -11.40
C ALA A 136 -1.94 0.28 -12.28
N LEU A 137 -2.10 -0.21 -13.52
CA LEU A 137 -3.02 0.35 -14.53
C LEU A 137 -4.40 -0.29 -14.52
N GLU A 138 -4.50 -1.60 -14.29
CA GLU A 138 -5.76 -2.37 -14.40
C GLU A 138 -6.88 -1.83 -13.50
N PRO A 139 -6.67 -1.56 -12.19
CA PRO A 139 -7.73 -1.05 -11.32
C PRO A 139 -8.24 0.34 -11.74
N LEU A 140 -7.37 1.14 -12.38
CA LEU A 140 -7.70 2.49 -12.86
C LEU A 140 -8.51 2.44 -14.16
N LEU A 141 -8.16 1.52 -15.06
CA LEU A 141 -8.81 1.35 -16.37
C LEU A 141 -10.21 0.73 -16.24
N VAL A 142 -10.36 -0.33 -15.44
CA VAL A 142 -11.66 -1.01 -15.21
C VAL A 142 -12.68 -0.03 -14.63
N ARG A 143 -12.27 0.83 -13.70
CA ARG A 143 -13.17 1.78 -13.04
C ARG A 143 -13.61 2.93 -13.96
N GLU A 144 -12.76 3.36 -14.88
CA GLU A 144 -13.09 4.40 -15.85
C GLU A 144 -14.06 3.89 -16.91
N GLU A 145 -13.83 2.68 -17.43
CA GLU A 145 -14.78 2.02 -18.32
C GLU A 145 -16.12 1.75 -17.61
N ALA A 146 -16.12 1.32 -16.34
CA ALA A 146 -17.34 1.17 -15.55
C ALA A 146 -18.11 2.49 -15.42
N ARG A 147 -17.43 3.63 -15.23
CA ARG A 147 -18.07 4.96 -15.19
C ARG A 147 -18.68 5.36 -16.53
N GLN A 148 -17.92 5.26 -17.62
CA GLN A 148 -18.39 5.58 -18.97
C GLN A 148 -19.54 4.66 -19.40
N SER A 149 -19.49 3.42 -18.95
CA SER A 149 -20.51 2.39 -19.16
C SER A 149 -21.78 2.65 -18.38
N LEU A 150 -21.68 3.08 -17.12
CA LEU A 150 -22.82 3.50 -16.31
C LEU A 150 -23.50 4.74 -16.93
N ALA A 151 -22.71 5.65 -17.50
CA ALA A 151 -23.23 6.80 -18.25
C ALA A 151 -23.99 6.37 -19.52
N ARG A 152 -23.42 5.42 -20.29
CA ARG A 152 -24.08 4.82 -21.48
C ARG A 152 -25.35 4.04 -21.14
N LEU A 153 -25.35 3.26 -20.05
CA LEU A 153 -26.49 2.45 -19.58
C LEU A 153 -27.66 3.29 -19.06
N ARG A 154 -27.40 4.50 -18.53
CA ARG A 154 -28.45 5.45 -18.14
C ARG A 154 -29.14 6.14 -19.33
N GLY A 155 -28.73 5.86 -20.57
CA GLY A 155 -29.36 6.40 -21.78
C GLY A 155 -29.18 7.91 -21.96
N LEU A 156 -28.26 8.52 -21.20
CA LEU A 156 -27.99 9.95 -21.26
C LEU A 156 -27.01 10.20 -22.43
N SER A 157 -27.37 11.10 -23.35
CA SER A 157 -26.43 11.60 -24.35
C SER A 157 -25.25 12.27 -23.66
N SER A 158 -24.08 12.29 -24.30
CA SER A 158 -22.86 12.96 -23.80
C SER A 158 -23.07 14.45 -23.46
N ASP A 159 -24.15 15.05 -23.98
CA ASP A 159 -24.48 16.47 -23.85
C ASP A 159 -25.61 16.75 -22.84
N HIS A 160 -26.00 15.76 -22.03
CA HIS A 160 -27.10 15.95 -21.08
C HIS A 160 -26.74 16.95 -19.97
N PRO A 161 -27.54 18.01 -19.73
CA PRO A 161 -27.18 19.10 -18.81
C PRO A 161 -26.97 18.64 -17.36
N GLU A 162 -27.70 17.64 -16.88
CA GLU A 162 -27.46 17.06 -15.54
C GLU A 162 -26.12 16.30 -15.44
N LEU A 163 -25.66 15.66 -16.51
CA LEU A 163 -24.37 14.98 -16.54
C LEU A 163 -23.24 16.01 -16.61
N ILE A 164 -23.42 17.07 -17.40
CA ILE A 164 -22.50 18.22 -17.45
C ILE A 164 -22.44 18.89 -16.08
N HIS A 165 -23.58 19.10 -15.41
CA HIS A 165 -23.65 19.71 -14.08
C HIS A 165 -23.09 18.79 -12.99
N ALA A 166 -23.29 17.47 -13.10
CA ALA A 166 -22.70 16.49 -12.19
C ALA A 166 -21.18 16.37 -12.40
N VAL A 167 -20.71 16.37 -13.65
CA VAL A 167 -19.28 16.36 -14.02
C VAL A 167 -18.60 17.68 -13.66
N ALA A 168 -19.29 18.82 -13.81
CA ALA A 168 -18.81 20.13 -13.38
C ALA A 168 -18.85 20.31 -11.86
N SER A 169 -19.69 19.54 -11.14
CA SER A 169 -19.72 19.47 -9.68
C SER A 169 -18.65 18.53 -9.11
N LEU A 170 -18.06 17.66 -9.94
CA LEU A 170 -16.86 16.96 -9.53
C LEU A 170 -15.75 18.01 -9.35
N PRO A 171 -14.90 17.86 -8.32
CA PRO A 171 -13.72 18.71 -8.19
C PRO A 171 -13.00 18.72 -9.54
N PRO A 172 -12.50 19.88 -10.00
CA PRO A 172 -11.82 19.98 -11.28
C PRO A 172 -10.79 18.86 -11.36
N THR A 173 -10.63 18.25 -12.54
CA THR A 173 -9.50 17.38 -12.85
C THR A 173 -8.23 18.23 -12.77
N GLU A 174 -7.82 18.55 -11.56
CA GLU A 174 -6.94 19.67 -11.25
C GLU A 174 -5.51 19.17 -11.37
N GLN A 175 -4.89 19.57 -12.49
CA GLN A 175 -3.48 19.48 -12.85
C GLN A 175 -2.86 18.08 -12.73
N VAL A 176 -2.29 17.59 -13.83
CA VAL A 176 -1.45 16.39 -13.86
C VAL A 176 -0.23 16.65 -12.95
N ARG A 177 -0.38 16.40 -11.66
CA ARG A 177 0.70 16.45 -10.68
C ARG A 177 1.60 15.26 -10.96
N THR A 178 2.90 15.52 -11.03
CA THR A 178 3.87 14.44 -11.19
C THR A 178 3.71 13.45 -10.02
N PRO A 179 3.88 12.14 -10.23
CA PRO A 179 3.73 11.14 -9.16
C PRO A 179 4.56 11.46 -7.91
N LEU A 180 5.71 12.11 -8.12
CA LEU A 180 6.65 12.54 -7.09
C LEU A 180 6.12 13.69 -6.22
N THR A 181 5.44 14.67 -6.82
CA THR A 181 4.80 15.77 -6.06
C THR A 181 3.60 15.27 -5.27
N LEU A 182 2.83 14.34 -5.85
CA LEU A 182 1.71 13.68 -5.18
C LEU A 182 2.18 12.83 -3.99
N ALA A 183 3.27 12.08 -4.15
CA ALA A 183 3.90 11.33 -3.06
C ALA A 183 4.39 12.26 -1.94
N ARG A 184 5.06 13.38 -2.29
CA ARG A 184 5.53 14.36 -1.31
C ARG A 184 4.38 14.97 -0.52
N HIS A 185 3.27 15.29 -1.17
CA HIS A 185 2.07 15.82 -0.52
C HIS A 185 1.32 14.77 0.33
N MET A 186 1.33 13.50 -0.10
CA MET A 186 0.77 12.40 0.68
C MET A 186 1.59 12.16 1.97
N LEU A 187 2.92 12.26 1.87
CA LEU A 187 3.83 12.00 2.99
C LEU A 187 4.02 13.20 3.94
N SER A 188 3.63 14.41 3.53
CA SER A 188 3.70 15.61 4.39
C SER A 188 2.63 15.61 5.49
N ASP A 189 1.46 15.03 5.25
CA ASP A 189 0.39 14.89 6.23
C ASP A 189 0.63 13.66 7.13
N LEU A 190 0.59 13.85 8.45
CA LEU A 190 0.86 12.81 9.43
C LEU A 190 -0.16 11.66 9.37
N GLN A 191 -1.45 11.96 9.12
CA GLN A 191 -2.49 10.93 9.04
C GLN A 191 -2.27 10.03 7.83
N ARG A 192 -2.08 10.65 6.66
CA ARG A 192 -1.83 9.96 5.39
C ARG A 192 -0.51 9.21 5.39
N ARG A 193 0.53 9.78 5.99
CA ARG A 193 1.83 9.10 6.17
C ARG A 193 1.70 7.84 7.01
N ARG A 194 0.95 7.88 8.13
CA ARG A 194 0.71 6.69 8.96
C ARG A 194 -0.11 5.64 8.24
N ALA A 195 -1.17 6.06 7.56
CA ALA A 195 -1.97 5.19 6.71
C ALA A 195 -1.11 4.52 5.63
N PHE A 196 -0.21 5.28 4.99
CA PHE A 196 0.71 4.76 3.98
C PHE A 196 1.64 3.71 4.58
N ILE A 197 2.27 3.98 5.73
CA ILE A 197 3.17 3.03 6.40
C ILE A 197 2.44 1.73 6.73
N ILE A 198 1.25 1.81 7.34
CA ILE A 198 0.45 0.61 7.68
C ILE A 198 0.10 -0.16 6.41
N GLY A 199 -0.41 0.52 5.38
CA GLY A 199 -0.79 -0.11 4.11
C GLY A 199 0.40 -0.76 3.40
N THR A 200 1.55 -0.08 3.33
CA THR A 200 2.78 -0.62 2.72
C THR A 200 3.31 -1.82 3.49
N ILE A 201 3.34 -1.79 4.83
CA ILE A 201 3.73 -2.98 5.62
C ILE A 201 2.74 -4.13 5.41
N THR A 202 1.44 -3.83 5.30
CA THR A 202 0.41 -4.85 5.05
C THR A 202 0.63 -5.55 3.70
N VAL A 203 0.98 -4.80 2.65
CA VAL A 203 1.28 -5.35 1.32
C VAL A 203 2.62 -6.09 1.32
N ILE A 204 3.70 -5.49 1.84
CA ILE A 204 5.02 -6.16 1.87
C ILE A 204 4.96 -7.45 2.71
N GLY A 205 4.23 -7.43 3.82
CA GLY A 205 4.11 -8.57 4.71
C GLY A 205 3.43 -9.80 4.08
N GLN A 206 2.62 -9.61 3.03
CA GLN A 206 2.03 -10.73 2.28
C GLN A 206 3.11 -11.54 1.54
N GLU A 207 4.14 -10.86 0.99
CA GLU A 207 5.24 -11.51 0.26
C GLU A 207 6.09 -12.28 1.27
N VAL A 208 6.47 -11.63 2.37
CA VAL A 208 7.30 -12.19 3.45
C VAL A 208 6.73 -13.47 4.10
N CYS A 209 5.45 -13.78 3.88
CA CYS A 209 4.84 -15.04 4.35
C CYS A 209 5.36 -16.30 3.64
N GLY A 210 6.14 -16.21 2.56
CA GLY A 210 6.83 -17.38 2.01
C GLY A 210 6.06 -18.16 0.94
N VAL A 211 4.76 -17.93 0.78
CA VAL A 211 3.89 -18.77 -0.06
C VAL A 211 4.22 -18.65 -1.55
N LEU A 212 4.63 -17.45 -1.98
CA LEU A 212 5.06 -17.20 -3.36
C LEU A 212 6.37 -17.90 -3.70
N ALA A 213 7.36 -17.91 -2.79
CA ALA A 213 8.57 -18.71 -2.95
C ALA A 213 8.24 -20.20 -3.03
N ILE A 214 7.31 -20.69 -2.19
CA ILE A 214 6.84 -22.09 -2.22
C ILE A 214 6.25 -22.44 -3.59
N LEU A 215 5.43 -21.56 -4.19
CA LEU A 215 4.87 -21.78 -5.52
C LEU A 215 5.93 -21.76 -6.64
N GLN A 216 6.95 -20.90 -6.52
CA GLN A 216 8.03 -20.81 -7.51
C GLN A 216 8.97 -22.03 -7.47
N TYR A 217 9.13 -22.64 -6.30
CA TYR A 217 9.99 -23.80 -6.07
C TYR A 217 9.21 -25.11 -5.80
N ALA A 218 7.90 -25.14 -6.07
CA ALA A 218 7.01 -26.22 -5.65
C ALA A 218 7.52 -27.61 -6.04
N GLU A 219 7.87 -27.82 -7.30
CA GLU A 219 8.38 -29.10 -7.78
C GLU A 219 9.67 -29.52 -7.05
N ARG A 220 10.63 -28.61 -6.91
CA ARG A 220 11.90 -28.87 -6.22
C ARG A 220 11.70 -29.18 -4.74
N MET A 221 10.77 -28.49 -4.06
CA MET A 221 10.44 -28.76 -2.66
C MET A 221 9.91 -30.17 -2.48
N PHE A 222 9.01 -30.63 -3.37
CA PHE A 222 8.47 -31.99 -3.30
C PHE A 222 9.50 -33.07 -3.63
N VAL A 223 10.47 -32.78 -4.52
CA VAL A 223 11.62 -33.66 -4.75
C VAL A 223 12.49 -33.76 -3.49
N ILE A 224 12.87 -32.63 -2.89
CA ILE A 224 13.70 -32.59 -1.67
C ILE A 224 13.02 -33.30 -0.51
N ALA A 225 11.73 -33.00 -0.26
CA ALA A 225 10.95 -33.65 0.80
C ALA A 225 10.90 -35.18 0.63
N ARG A 226 10.84 -35.65 -0.62
CA ARG A 226 10.79 -37.07 -0.94
C ARG A 226 12.14 -37.77 -0.76
N ASP A 227 13.22 -37.13 -1.18
CA ASP A 227 14.57 -37.69 -1.03
C ASP A 227 14.99 -37.74 0.45
N GLU A 228 14.66 -36.70 1.25
CA GLU A 228 14.90 -36.69 2.70
C GLU A 228 14.16 -37.84 3.42
N THR A 229 12.96 -38.21 2.97
CA THR A 229 12.24 -39.37 3.53
C THR A 229 12.89 -40.71 3.16
N ARG A 230 13.34 -40.88 1.91
CA ARG A 230 13.91 -42.14 1.40
C ARG A 230 15.29 -42.51 1.99
N VAL A 231 16.15 -41.53 2.27
CA VAL A 231 17.51 -41.76 2.80
C VAL A 231 17.50 -42.37 4.22
N THR A 232 16.39 -42.29 4.92
CA THR A 232 16.31 -42.73 6.33
C THR A 232 15.61 -44.08 6.53
N ASP A 233 14.83 -44.55 5.56
CA ASP A 233 14.27 -45.91 5.55
C ASP A 233 15.33 -46.98 5.27
N SER A 234 16.52 -46.60 4.78
CA SER A 234 17.65 -47.50 4.53
C SER A 234 18.61 -47.68 5.72
N LEU A 235 18.36 -47.01 6.86
CA LEU A 235 19.13 -47.18 8.10
C LEU A 235 18.35 -48.05 9.10
N PRO A 236 18.86 -49.24 9.49
CA PRO A 236 18.15 -50.11 10.43
C PRO A 236 18.11 -49.50 11.85
N PRO A 237 17.09 -49.81 12.67
CA PRO A 237 16.99 -49.30 14.03
C PRO A 237 18.13 -49.84 14.90
N THR A 238 18.78 -48.94 15.62
CA THR A 238 19.92 -49.22 16.49
C THR A 238 19.49 -50.01 17.74
N THR A 239 19.95 -51.26 17.87
CA THR A 239 20.03 -51.97 19.16
C THR A 239 21.41 -51.78 19.80
N THR A 240 21.40 -51.19 20.99
CA THR A 240 22.30 -51.37 22.16
C THR A 240 23.75 -51.87 21.98
N SER A 241 24.69 -50.99 22.32
CA SER A 241 25.95 -51.20 23.07
C SER A 241 26.84 -52.42 22.77
N THR A 242 28.02 -52.21 22.17
CA THR A 242 29.29 -52.76 22.70
C THR A 242 30.53 -52.02 22.15
N LEU A 243 31.35 -51.54 23.09
CA LEU A 243 32.81 -51.26 23.13
C LEU A 243 33.62 -50.94 21.84
N MET A 244 34.38 -49.84 21.97
CA MET A 244 35.43 -49.32 21.08
C MET A 244 36.56 -50.31 20.75
N THR A 245 37.11 -50.19 19.53
CA THR A 245 38.56 -50.11 19.25
C THR A 245 38.82 -49.25 18.01
N PRO A 246 39.86 -48.39 17.96
CA PRO A 246 40.11 -47.48 16.85
C PRO A 246 41.22 -48.01 15.93
N THR A 247 40.89 -48.37 14.70
CA THR A 247 41.90 -48.56 13.64
C THR A 247 41.28 -48.48 12.25
N ALA A 248 42.02 -47.82 11.35
CA ALA A 248 41.88 -47.81 9.89
C ALA A 248 40.87 -46.83 9.26
N MET A 249 41.40 -45.62 9.06
CA MET A 249 41.16 -44.72 7.94
C MET A 249 41.37 -45.48 6.61
N HIS A 250 40.31 -45.74 5.82
CA HIS A 250 40.25 -45.73 4.34
C HIS A 250 38.97 -46.38 3.78
N HIS A 251 38.45 -45.77 2.70
CA HIS A 251 37.39 -46.23 1.77
C HIS A 251 35.92 -46.09 2.17
N THR A 252 35.39 -44.87 2.05
CA THR A 252 34.01 -44.61 1.62
C THR A 252 33.95 -44.39 0.11
N GLU A 253 33.97 -45.48 -0.65
CA GLU A 253 33.64 -45.51 -2.08
C GLU A 253 32.86 -46.80 -2.33
N THR A 254 31.54 -46.81 -2.16
CA THR A 254 30.67 -47.90 -2.68
C THR A 254 29.16 -47.60 -2.62
N ILE A 255 28.73 -46.35 -2.85
CA ILE A 255 27.30 -46.05 -3.17
C ILE A 255 27.21 -45.00 -4.29
N TYR A 256 27.89 -45.26 -5.41
CA TYR A 256 27.82 -44.38 -6.60
C TYR A 256 27.53 -45.12 -7.92
N GLU A 257 27.25 -46.43 -7.91
CA GLU A 257 27.10 -47.24 -9.13
C GLU A 257 25.66 -47.65 -9.48
N SER A 258 24.66 -46.83 -9.17
CA SER A 258 23.32 -46.97 -9.76
C SER A 258 22.79 -45.64 -10.28
N LYS A 259 23.54 -45.03 -11.21
CA LYS A 259 23.21 -43.76 -11.89
C LYS A 259 22.69 -43.92 -13.34
N HIS A 260 22.32 -45.12 -13.75
CA HIS A 260 21.75 -45.35 -15.08
C HIS A 260 20.49 -46.20 -14.99
N LEU A 261 19.35 -45.55 -14.75
CA LEU A 261 18.00 -45.87 -15.24
C LEU A 261 17.05 -44.90 -14.53
N ILE A 262 15.92 -44.57 -15.14
CA ILE A 262 14.97 -43.52 -14.69
C ILE A 262 15.33 -42.12 -15.21
N TRP A 263 15.57 -41.98 -16.53
CA TRP A 263 14.81 -41.05 -17.40
C TRP A 263 15.32 -41.08 -18.86
N PRO A 264 14.46 -41.37 -19.85
CA PRO A 264 13.42 -40.46 -20.37
C PRO A 264 12.03 -41.12 -20.37
N THR A 265 10.88 -40.39 -20.29
CA THR A 265 9.55 -40.73 -20.91
C THR A 265 8.21 -40.21 -20.28
N THR A 266 8.08 -39.14 -19.49
CA THR A 266 6.75 -38.67 -18.98
C THR A 266 6.09 -37.86 -20.06
N ASN A 267 6.87 -37.02 -20.76
CA ASN A 267 6.35 -36.30 -21.92
C ASN A 267 6.00 -37.27 -23.07
N GLU A 268 6.77 -38.34 -23.29
CA GLU A 268 6.42 -39.36 -24.29
C GLU A 268 5.26 -40.28 -23.86
N ALA A 269 5.14 -40.65 -22.59
CA ALA A 269 4.05 -41.51 -22.11
C ALA A 269 2.70 -40.77 -22.06
N ILE A 270 2.69 -39.47 -21.74
CA ILE A 270 1.47 -38.64 -21.77
C ILE A 270 0.98 -38.50 -23.22
N VAL A 271 1.89 -38.30 -24.17
CA VAL A 271 1.57 -38.20 -25.61
C VAL A 271 1.13 -39.57 -26.18
N ARG A 272 1.75 -40.68 -25.77
CA ARG A 272 1.35 -42.04 -26.20
C ARG A 272 0.01 -42.48 -25.63
N ASN A 273 -0.32 -42.16 -24.38
CA ASN A 273 -1.61 -42.51 -23.79
C ASN A 273 -2.78 -41.72 -24.40
N TRP A 274 -2.53 -40.51 -24.89
CA TRP A 274 -3.55 -39.72 -25.60
C TRP A 274 -3.71 -40.12 -27.06
N THR A 275 -2.76 -40.85 -27.66
CA THR A 275 -2.75 -41.24 -29.07
C THR A 275 -2.86 -42.75 -29.31
N GLY A 276 -3.07 -43.56 -28.26
CA GLY A 276 -3.13 -45.03 -28.33
C GLY A 276 -4.52 -45.59 -28.68
N ASN A 277 -4.56 -46.34 -29.78
CA ASN A 277 -5.72 -47.07 -30.34
C ASN A 277 -6.48 -47.92 -29.28
N PRO A 278 -7.84 -47.99 -29.28
CA PRO A 278 -8.62 -48.53 -28.16
C PRO A 278 -8.76 -50.06 -28.12
N SER A 279 -7.91 -50.83 -28.79
CA SER A 279 -8.17 -52.27 -29.07
C SER A 279 -7.38 -53.29 -28.27
N ASN A 280 -6.55 -52.93 -27.27
CA ASN A 280 -5.85 -53.90 -26.43
C ASN A 280 -6.07 -53.65 -24.93
N ILE A 281 -7.25 -54.06 -24.42
CA ILE A 281 -7.49 -54.26 -22.99
C ILE A 281 -7.38 -55.76 -22.72
N SER A 282 -6.18 -56.22 -22.39
CA SER A 282 -6.01 -57.41 -21.54
C SER A 282 -5.58 -56.92 -20.17
N ALA A 283 -6.39 -57.23 -19.16
CA ALA A 283 -6.20 -56.79 -17.79
C ALA A 283 -4.84 -57.27 -17.26
N PRO A 284 -3.97 -56.39 -16.75
CA PRO A 284 -2.77 -56.84 -16.08
C PRO A 284 -3.15 -57.40 -14.70
N SER A 285 -2.73 -58.64 -14.46
CA SER A 285 -2.75 -59.32 -13.18
C SER A 285 -2.21 -58.42 -12.05
N LEU A 286 -2.97 -58.33 -10.95
CA LEU A 286 -2.60 -57.62 -9.72
C LEU A 286 -1.31 -58.19 -9.12
N SER A 287 -0.18 -57.52 -9.37
CA SER A 287 1.00 -57.58 -8.50
C SER A 287 0.92 -56.45 -7.45
N PRO A 288 1.44 -56.64 -6.23
CA PRO A 288 1.35 -55.65 -5.15
C PRO A 288 2.40 -54.53 -5.30
N VAL A 289 2.59 -54.03 -6.52
CA VAL A 289 3.55 -52.96 -6.87
C VAL A 289 2.83 -51.61 -7.11
N VAL A 290 1.50 -51.59 -7.02
CA VAL A 290 0.68 -50.42 -7.39
C VAL A 290 0.39 -49.44 -6.24
N THR A 291 0.85 -49.70 -5.01
CA THR A 291 0.47 -48.88 -3.84
C THR A 291 1.47 -47.81 -3.40
N GLN A 292 2.53 -47.46 -4.17
CA GLN A 292 3.62 -46.63 -3.62
C GLN A 292 3.93 -45.26 -4.22
N GLU A 293 3.18 -44.72 -5.20
CA GLU A 293 3.40 -43.33 -5.64
C GLU A 293 2.07 -42.61 -5.94
N LEU A 294 1.45 -41.97 -4.94
CA LEU A 294 0.13 -41.37 -5.15
C LEU A 294 0.17 -40.06 -5.96
N LEU A 295 1.23 -39.25 -5.91
CA LEU A 295 1.40 -38.08 -6.80
C LEU A 295 2.89 -37.79 -7.10
N SER A 296 3.25 -37.63 -8.38
CA SER A 296 4.57 -37.12 -8.75
C SER A 296 4.72 -35.63 -8.34
N PRO A 297 5.94 -35.11 -8.13
CA PRO A 297 6.18 -33.70 -7.80
C PRO A 297 5.49 -32.70 -8.76
N ALA A 298 5.48 -33.01 -10.06
CA ALA A 298 4.75 -32.22 -11.05
C ALA A 298 3.22 -32.21 -10.83
N ARG A 299 2.62 -33.33 -10.39
CA ARG A 299 1.18 -33.39 -10.08
C ARG A 299 0.85 -32.56 -8.83
N HIS A 300 1.74 -32.52 -7.85
CA HIS A 300 1.60 -31.63 -6.69
C HIS A 300 1.65 -30.15 -7.10
N ALA A 301 2.56 -29.75 -7.99
CA ALA A 301 2.61 -28.38 -8.51
C ALA A 301 1.32 -27.98 -9.25
N VAL A 302 0.78 -28.87 -10.09
CA VAL A 302 -0.51 -28.66 -10.77
C VAL A 302 -1.67 -28.57 -9.77
N LEU A 303 -1.66 -29.38 -8.71
CA LEU A 303 -2.66 -29.32 -7.65
C LEU A 303 -2.63 -27.96 -6.94
N LEU A 304 -1.46 -27.45 -6.58
CA LEU A 304 -1.32 -26.13 -5.95
C LEU A 304 -1.87 -25.01 -6.84
N GLY A 305 -1.54 -25.02 -8.14
CA GLY A 305 -2.09 -24.07 -9.09
C GLY A 305 -3.62 -24.16 -9.24
N SER A 306 -4.18 -25.37 -9.20
CA SER A 306 -5.64 -25.60 -9.26
C SER A 306 -6.35 -25.07 -8.02
N VAL A 307 -5.78 -25.32 -6.84
CA VAL A 307 -6.29 -24.81 -5.55
C VAL A 307 -6.24 -23.29 -5.51
N GLN A 308 -5.15 -22.68 -5.99
CA GLN A 308 -5.02 -21.23 -6.09
C GLN A 308 -6.11 -20.63 -6.99
N LEU A 309 -6.38 -21.22 -8.16
CA LEU A 309 -7.41 -20.74 -9.08
C LEU A 309 -8.81 -20.79 -8.45
N LEU A 310 -9.19 -21.94 -7.88
CA LEU A 310 -10.52 -22.13 -7.28
C LEU A 310 -10.75 -21.20 -6.09
N THR A 311 -9.72 -21.04 -5.24
CA THR A 311 -9.84 -20.22 -4.05
C THR A 311 -9.81 -18.72 -4.35
N SER A 312 -9.07 -18.31 -5.39
CA SER A 312 -9.10 -16.93 -5.89
C SER A 312 -10.47 -16.54 -6.46
N ALA A 313 -11.22 -17.48 -7.05
CA ALA A 313 -12.59 -17.22 -7.48
C ALA A 313 -13.55 -17.03 -6.29
N LEU A 314 -13.34 -17.78 -5.21
CA LEU A 314 -14.14 -17.68 -3.98
C LEU A 314 -13.82 -16.40 -3.19
N SER A 315 -12.62 -15.86 -3.32
CA SER A 315 -12.16 -14.72 -2.52
C SER A 315 -13.01 -13.46 -2.69
N LEU A 316 -13.49 -13.18 -3.91
CA LEU A 316 -14.39 -12.06 -4.19
C LEU A 316 -15.66 -12.10 -3.33
N TYR A 317 -16.20 -13.30 -3.10
CA TYR A 317 -17.36 -13.49 -2.22
C TYR A 317 -16.99 -13.32 -0.74
N LEU A 318 -15.82 -13.84 -0.33
CA LEU A 318 -15.37 -13.78 1.07
C LEU A 318 -15.09 -12.35 1.52
N VAL A 319 -14.42 -11.55 0.69
CA VAL A 319 -14.08 -10.14 0.99
C VAL A 319 -15.32 -9.30 1.24
N GLU A 320 -16.35 -9.49 0.43
CA GLU A 320 -17.61 -8.77 0.57
C GLU A 320 -18.43 -9.27 1.77
N ARG A 321 -18.38 -10.57 2.09
CA ARG A 321 -19.14 -11.13 3.22
C ARG A 321 -18.53 -10.78 4.58
N TYR A 322 -17.24 -11.08 4.78
CA TYR A 322 -16.62 -11.04 6.10
C TYR A 322 -15.96 -9.70 6.44
N GLY A 323 -15.65 -8.85 5.45
CA GLY A 323 -14.86 -7.64 5.68
C GLY A 323 -13.36 -7.90 5.53
N ARG A 324 -12.57 -6.82 5.54
CA ARG A 324 -11.17 -6.90 5.08
C ARG A 324 -10.26 -7.37 6.20
N ARG A 325 -10.31 -6.73 7.37
CA ARG A 325 -9.47 -7.08 8.53
C ARG A 325 -9.69 -8.52 9.06
N PRO A 326 -10.93 -8.98 9.32
CA PRO A 326 -11.14 -10.32 9.87
C PRO A 326 -10.76 -11.41 8.85
N LEU A 327 -11.01 -11.18 7.56
CA LEU A 327 -10.60 -12.12 6.52
C LEU A 327 -9.07 -12.23 6.45
N LEU A 328 -8.35 -11.10 6.46
CA LEU A 328 -6.88 -11.10 6.46
C LEU A 328 -6.30 -11.80 7.71
N LEU A 329 -6.92 -11.60 8.88
CA LEU A 329 -6.53 -12.27 10.12
C LEU A 329 -6.69 -13.79 10.05
N TRP A 330 -7.86 -14.27 9.62
CA TRP A 330 -8.12 -15.70 9.53
C TRP A 330 -7.25 -16.38 8.48
N CYS A 331 -7.08 -15.75 7.32
CA CYS A 331 -6.22 -16.28 6.27
C CYS A 331 -4.75 -16.33 6.71
N SER A 332 -4.22 -15.27 7.35
CA SER A 332 -2.83 -15.27 7.81
C SER A 332 -2.58 -16.29 8.92
N LEU A 333 -3.50 -16.41 9.88
CA LEU A 333 -3.43 -17.45 10.92
C LEU A 333 -3.45 -18.86 10.32
N LEU A 334 -4.35 -19.11 9.36
CA LEU A 334 -4.49 -20.40 8.70
C LEU A 334 -3.24 -20.74 7.87
N THR A 335 -2.71 -19.80 7.10
CA THR A 335 -1.45 -19.97 6.36
C THR A 335 -0.31 -20.33 7.30
N GLY A 336 -0.12 -19.59 8.39
CA GLY A 336 0.93 -19.86 9.38
C GLY A 336 0.80 -21.24 10.02
N ALA A 337 -0.43 -21.66 10.37
CA ALA A 337 -0.72 -22.97 10.94
C ALA A 337 -0.48 -24.12 9.95
N CYS A 338 -0.87 -23.94 8.69
CA CYS A 338 -0.63 -24.91 7.62
C CYS A 338 0.87 -25.08 7.32
N LEU A 339 1.63 -23.99 7.27
CA LEU A 339 3.09 -24.05 7.09
C LEU A 339 3.79 -24.70 8.29
N LEU A 340 3.34 -24.42 9.52
CA LEU A 340 3.84 -25.09 10.72
C LEU A 340 3.56 -26.59 10.68
N LEU A 341 2.33 -26.96 10.32
CA LEU A 341 1.93 -28.36 10.18
C LEU A 341 2.79 -29.08 9.13
N SER A 342 3.01 -28.46 7.97
CA SER A 342 3.89 -29.00 6.92
C SER A 342 5.32 -29.20 7.42
N SER A 343 5.86 -28.20 8.14
CA SER A 343 7.19 -28.28 8.76
C SER A 343 7.29 -29.41 9.79
N LEU A 344 6.30 -29.54 10.69
CA LEU A 344 6.24 -30.58 11.71
C LEU A 344 6.10 -31.96 11.11
N VAL A 345 5.25 -32.15 10.09
CA VAL A 345 5.07 -33.43 9.41
C VAL A 345 6.37 -33.84 8.69
N THR A 346 7.04 -32.88 8.03
CA THR A 346 8.32 -33.11 7.37
C THR A 346 9.42 -33.44 8.38
N GLY A 347 9.48 -32.73 9.51
CA GLY A 347 10.50 -32.92 10.54
C GLY A 347 10.29 -34.13 11.45
N ALA A 348 9.05 -34.43 11.83
CA ALA A 348 8.70 -35.58 12.68
C ALA A 348 8.59 -36.89 11.89
N ARG A 349 8.60 -36.82 10.55
CA ARG A 349 8.55 -37.98 9.63
C ARG A 349 7.38 -38.92 9.93
N VAL A 350 6.23 -38.37 10.32
CA VAL A 350 5.05 -39.13 10.73
C VAL A 350 4.26 -39.59 9.50
N SER A 351 4.02 -40.89 9.37
CA SER A 351 3.07 -41.46 8.42
C SER A 351 1.75 -41.77 9.12
N VAL A 352 0.62 -41.38 8.53
CA VAL A 352 -0.72 -41.62 9.07
C VAL A 352 -1.58 -42.26 7.98
N ALA A 353 -2.27 -43.36 8.30
CA ALA A 353 -3.28 -43.99 7.46
C ALA A 353 -2.83 -44.32 6.01
N GLY A 354 -1.56 -44.72 5.82
CA GLY A 354 -1.03 -45.13 4.52
C GLY A 354 -0.57 -43.99 3.61
N LEU A 355 -0.66 -42.73 4.05
CA LEU A 355 -0.03 -41.58 3.39
C LEU A 355 1.41 -41.40 3.89
N VAL A 356 2.33 -41.15 2.96
CA VAL A 356 3.72 -40.79 3.30
C VAL A 356 3.73 -39.37 3.87
N ALA A 357 4.63 -39.08 4.80
CA ALA A 357 4.78 -37.75 5.40
C ALA A 357 4.86 -36.62 4.34
N ALA A 358 5.46 -36.89 3.18
CA ALA A 358 5.54 -35.96 2.05
C ALA A 358 4.16 -35.57 1.48
N ASP A 359 3.22 -36.51 1.35
CA ASP A 359 1.88 -36.25 0.81
C ASP A 359 1.04 -35.43 1.80
N LEU A 360 1.17 -35.71 3.11
CA LEU A 360 0.53 -34.94 4.18
C LEU A 360 1.11 -33.52 4.26
N ALA A 361 2.43 -33.37 4.13
CA ALA A 361 3.08 -32.08 4.05
C ALA A 361 2.64 -31.28 2.81
N GLY A 362 2.44 -31.96 1.67
CA GLY A 362 1.90 -31.36 0.45
C GLY A 362 0.46 -30.89 0.56
N LEU A 363 -0.40 -31.66 1.24
CA LEU A 363 -1.77 -31.23 1.52
C LEU A 363 -1.80 -30.01 2.45
N ALA A 364 -0.92 -29.97 3.45
CA ALA A 364 -0.78 -28.81 4.33
C ALA A 364 -0.31 -27.56 3.55
N ILE A 365 0.65 -27.71 2.63
CA ILE A 365 1.07 -26.63 1.73
C ILE A 365 -0.09 -26.17 0.83
N ALA A 366 -0.90 -27.10 0.30
CA ALA A 366 -2.09 -26.74 -0.47
C ALA A 366 -3.10 -25.93 0.36
N GLY A 367 -3.27 -26.26 1.64
CA GLY A 367 -4.08 -25.47 2.58
C GLY A 367 -3.52 -24.05 2.79
N ALA A 368 -2.20 -23.90 2.90
CA ALA A 368 -1.55 -22.60 2.99
C ALA A 368 -1.76 -21.76 1.72
N VAL A 369 -1.61 -22.37 0.54
CA VAL A 369 -1.85 -21.71 -0.76
C VAL A 369 -3.31 -21.30 -0.92
N ALA A 370 -4.26 -22.13 -0.46
CA ALA A 370 -5.68 -21.79 -0.44
C ALA A 370 -5.93 -20.56 0.46
N ALA A 371 -5.44 -20.57 1.69
CA ALA A 371 -5.61 -19.47 2.63
C ALA A 371 -4.98 -18.16 2.12
N ASP A 372 -3.81 -18.24 1.51
CA ASP A 372 -3.12 -17.12 0.86
C ASP A 372 -3.96 -16.51 -0.28
N SER A 373 -4.44 -17.36 -1.17
CA SER A 373 -5.29 -16.97 -2.31
C SER A 373 -6.67 -16.46 -1.87
N ALA A 374 -7.17 -16.90 -0.72
CA ALA A 374 -8.46 -16.50 -0.15
C ALA A 374 -8.44 -15.10 0.50
N GLY A 375 -7.27 -14.58 0.89
CA GLY A 375 -7.18 -13.28 1.55
C GLY A 375 -5.87 -12.52 1.39
N LEU A 376 -4.73 -13.16 1.65
CA LEU A 376 -3.42 -12.46 1.71
C LEU A 376 -3.04 -11.79 0.39
N GLN A 377 -3.42 -12.34 -0.77
CA GLN A 377 -2.99 -11.76 -2.06
C GLN A 377 -3.72 -10.48 -2.46
N HIS A 378 -4.98 -10.29 -2.07
CA HIS A 378 -5.83 -9.21 -2.60
C HIS A 378 -6.37 -8.27 -1.52
N VAL A 379 -6.56 -8.75 -0.29
CA VAL A 379 -7.04 -7.91 0.82
C VAL A 379 -6.07 -6.78 1.16
N PRO A 380 -4.75 -6.98 1.22
CA PRO A 380 -3.79 -5.90 1.49
C PRO A 380 -3.89 -4.74 0.49
N TYR A 381 -4.03 -5.06 -0.80
CA TYR A 381 -4.22 -4.05 -1.85
C TYR A 381 -5.58 -3.35 -1.75
N ALA A 382 -6.65 -4.08 -1.38
CA ALA A 382 -7.95 -3.48 -1.12
C ALA A 382 -7.88 -2.48 0.04
N ILE A 383 -7.32 -2.88 1.19
CA ILE A 383 -7.11 -2.04 2.38
C ILE A 383 -6.30 -0.80 2.01
N LEU A 384 -5.14 -0.98 1.38
CA LEU A 384 -4.30 0.14 0.96
C LEU A 384 -5.06 1.12 0.07
N SER A 385 -5.86 0.63 -0.88
CA SER A 385 -6.60 1.50 -1.78
C SER A 385 -7.76 2.24 -1.08
N GLU A 386 -8.45 1.59 -0.14
CA GLU A 386 -9.57 2.14 0.62
C GLU A 386 -9.12 3.20 1.64
N MET A 387 -7.88 3.12 2.12
CA MET A 387 -7.29 4.08 3.06
C MET A 387 -7.01 5.46 2.46
N PHE A 388 -6.99 5.61 1.12
CA PHE A 388 -6.68 6.88 0.47
C PHE A 388 -7.84 7.43 -0.37
N HIS A 389 -7.94 8.76 -0.37
CA HIS A 389 -8.72 9.49 -1.36
C HIS A 389 -8.28 9.17 -2.79
N TYR A 390 -9.21 9.34 -3.73
CA TYR A 390 -9.02 8.99 -5.13
C TYR A 390 -7.78 9.64 -5.76
N GLU A 391 -7.40 10.83 -5.32
CA GLU A 391 -6.24 11.58 -5.82
C GLU A 391 -4.91 10.88 -5.52
N TYR A 392 -4.78 10.26 -4.34
CA TYR A 392 -3.51 9.68 -3.86
C TYR A 392 -3.46 8.16 -4.04
N ARG A 393 -4.61 7.51 -4.22
CA ARG A 393 -4.75 6.05 -4.29
C ARG A 393 -3.80 5.40 -5.30
N GLY A 394 -3.73 5.93 -6.52
CA GLY A 394 -2.85 5.39 -7.56
C GLY A 394 -1.37 5.47 -7.16
N CYS A 395 -0.94 6.59 -6.57
CA CYS A 395 0.42 6.77 -6.08
C CYS A 395 0.75 5.84 -4.90
N ALA A 396 -0.16 5.71 -3.94
CA ALA A 396 0.02 4.84 -2.78
C ALA A 396 0.16 3.36 -3.18
N VAL A 397 -0.75 2.86 -4.03
CA VAL A 397 -0.69 1.48 -4.56
C VAL A 397 0.62 1.25 -5.30
N MET A 398 0.98 2.17 -6.19
CA MET A 398 2.20 2.08 -7.00
C MET A 398 3.48 1.99 -6.14
N LEU A 399 3.62 2.85 -5.12
CA LEU A 399 4.78 2.83 -4.23
C LEU A 399 4.82 1.57 -3.35
N ALA A 400 3.67 1.11 -2.86
CA ALA A 400 3.60 -0.12 -2.06
C ALA A 400 3.93 -1.36 -2.91
N THR A 401 3.44 -1.43 -4.15
CA THR A 401 3.76 -2.52 -5.09
C THR A 401 5.26 -2.56 -5.40
N ALA A 402 5.93 -1.41 -5.55
CA ALA A 402 7.40 -1.40 -5.71
C ALA A 402 8.11 -2.05 -4.50
N GLY A 403 7.66 -1.73 -3.29
CA GLY A 403 8.17 -2.35 -2.06
C GLY A 403 7.89 -3.85 -1.99
N ALA A 404 6.69 -4.29 -2.38
CA ALA A 404 6.29 -5.69 -2.43
C ALA A 404 7.16 -6.48 -3.43
N CYS A 405 7.32 -5.98 -4.66
CA CYS A 405 8.17 -6.58 -5.67
C CYS A 405 9.63 -6.71 -5.21
N ALA A 406 10.14 -5.72 -4.48
CA ALA A 406 11.48 -5.77 -3.90
C ALA A 406 11.56 -6.82 -2.78
N GLY A 407 10.56 -6.89 -1.91
CA GLY A 407 10.43 -7.93 -0.86
C GLY A 407 10.43 -9.33 -1.45
N ASN A 408 9.60 -9.59 -2.46
CA ASN A 408 9.56 -10.88 -3.16
C ASN A 408 10.91 -11.21 -3.83
N ALA A 409 11.58 -10.23 -4.44
CA ALA A 409 12.91 -10.48 -5.03
C ALA A 409 13.93 -10.94 -3.98
N VAL A 410 13.92 -10.30 -2.81
CA VAL A 410 14.79 -10.68 -1.68
C VAL A 410 14.45 -12.07 -1.18
N GLU A 411 13.17 -12.37 -0.98
CA GLU A 411 12.71 -13.68 -0.52
C GLU A 411 13.11 -14.82 -1.47
N VAL A 412 12.88 -14.66 -2.78
CA VAL A 412 13.24 -15.66 -3.79
C VAL A 412 14.76 -15.91 -3.83
N LEU A 413 15.58 -14.88 -3.60
CA LEU A 413 17.04 -15.02 -3.51
C LEU A 413 17.49 -15.71 -2.21
N LEU A 414 16.81 -15.43 -1.09
CA LEU A 414 17.16 -15.98 0.22
C LEU A 414 16.66 -17.41 0.41
N PHE A 415 15.57 -17.81 -0.24
CA PHE A 415 14.93 -19.11 -0.03
C PHE A 415 15.90 -20.30 -0.23
N PRO A 416 16.67 -20.41 -1.32
CA PRO A 416 17.65 -21.50 -1.48
C PRO A 416 18.79 -21.46 -0.46
N LEU A 417 19.17 -20.27 0.02
CA LEU A 417 20.21 -20.10 1.05
C LEU A 417 19.73 -20.61 2.41
N VAL A 418 18.47 -20.35 2.77
CA VAL A 418 17.88 -20.87 4.01
C VAL A 418 17.79 -22.40 3.95
N VAL A 419 17.37 -22.93 2.81
CA VAL A 419 17.28 -24.39 2.59
C VAL A 419 18.67 -25.05 2.61
N SER A 420 19.71 -24.42 2.05
CA SER A 420 21.05 -25.01 2.07
C SER A 420 21.68 -25.08 3.46
N VAL A 421 21.33 -24.16 4.36
CA VAL A 421 21.86 -24.11 5.73
C VAL A 421 21.07 -24.99 6.70
N GLY A 422 19.74 -25.01 6.59
CA GLY A 422 18.87 -25.66 7.59
C GLY A 422 17.85 -26.66 7.05
N GLY A 423 17.92 -27.00 5.76
CA GLY A 423 16.98 -27.91 5.10
C GLY A 423 15.60 -27.30 4.86
N LEU A 424 14.68 -28.12 4.34
CA LEU A 424 13.31 -27.69 4.03
C LEU A 424 12.50 -27.31 5.29
N VAL A 425 12.73 -28.05 6.38
CA VAL A 425 12.03 -27.86 7.66
C VAL A 425 12.30 -26.47 8.25
N SER A 426 13.54 -25.99 8.24
CA SER A 426 13.90 -24.67 8.76
C SER A 426 13.24 -23.54 7.94
N SER A 427 13.20 -23.69 6.62
CA SER A 427 12.57 -22.74 5.70
C SER A 427 11.07 -22.63 5.96
N LEU A 428 10.37 -23.75 6.08
CA LEU A 428 8.94 -23.78 6.41
C LEU A 428 8.64 -23.24 7.81
N THR A 429 9.50 -23.52 8.80
CA THR A 429 9.37 -22.96 10.15
C THR A 429 9.56 -21.45 10.15
N LEU A 430 10.56 -20.94 9.42
CA LEU A 430 10.82 -19.50 9.30
C LEU A 430 9.65 -18.79 8.64
N ALA A 431 9.13 -19.34 7.54
CA ALA A 431 7.94 -18.82 6.85
C ALA A 431 6.74 -18.77 7.81
N SER A 432 6.46 -19.85 8.54
CA SER A 432 5.38 -19.90 9.55
C SER A 432 5.55 -18.83 10.64
N LEU A 433 6.76 -18.68 11.20
CA LEU A 433 7.04 -17.66 12.22
C LEU A 433 6.80 -16.24 11.69
N LEU A 434 7.26 -15.95 10.47
CA LEU A 434 7.04 -14.65 9.83
C LEU A 434 5.55 -14.40 9.56
N THR A 435 4.79 -15.42 9.16
CA THR A 435 3.33 -15.32 8.99
C THR A 435 2.61 -15.07 10.33
N PHE A 436 3.04 -15.69 11.43
CA PHE A 436 2.46 -15.39 12.74
C PHE A 436 2.79 -13.97 13.22
N LEU A 437 4.02 -13.49 12.99
CA LEU A 437 4.38 -12.11 13.26
C LEU A 437 3.55 -11.13 12.40
N TYR A 438 3.30 -11.45 11.14
CA TYR A 438 2.39 -10.71 10.28
C TYR A 438 0.96 -10.72 10.83
N THR A 439 0.47 -11.87 11.30
CA THR A 439 -0.87 -11.99 11.92
C THR A 439 -0.99 -11.06 13.14
N VAL A 440 0.04 -11.00 13.99
CA VAL A 440 0.11 -10.07 15.13
C VAL A 440 0.09 -8.62 14.66
N PHE A 441 0.84 -8.27 13.62
CA PHE A 441 0.81 -6.94 13.02
C PHE A 441 -0.59 -6.58 12.51
N VAL A 442 -1.25 -7.48 11.77
CA VAL A 442 -2.62 -7.26 11.28
C VAL A 442 -3.60 -7.07 12.43
N TYR A 443 -3.44 -7.83 13.51
CA TYR A 443 -4.31 -7.68 14.69
C TYR A 443 -4.13 -6.32 15.36
N LEU A 444 -2.89 -5.83 15.48
CA LEU A 444 -2.56 -4.63 16.24
C LEU A 444 -2.68 -3.32 15.45
N ALA A 445 -2.33 -3.32 14.16
CA ALA A 445 -2.11 -2.09 13.39
C ALA A 445 -3.10 -1.87 12.25
N VAL A 446 -3.67 -2.94 11.67
CA VAL A 446 -4.50 -2.84 10.46
C VAL A 446 -5.96 -2.54 10.84
N PRO A 447 -6.54 -1.42 10.36
CA PRO A 447 -7.93 -1.06 10.63
C PRO A 447 -8.91 -1.84 9.73
N GLU A 448 -10.18 -1.91 10.15
CA GLU A 448 -11.25 -2.33 9.25
C GLU A 448 -11.59 -1.19 8.29
N THR A 449 -11.73 -1.50 7.00
CA THR A 449 -11.97 -0.54 5.93
C THR A 449 -13.32 -0.72 5.25
N LYS A 450 -13.97 -1.89 5.43
CA LYS A 450 -15.29 -2.16 4.86
C LYS A 450 -16.30 -1.09 5.27
N ASP A 451 -16.97 -0.52 4.27
CA ASP A 451 -18.04 0.47 4.42
C ASP A 451 -17.63 1.75 5.18
N ARG A 452 -16.32 2.10 5.16
CA ARG A 452 -15.79 3.31 5.81
C ARG A 452 -15.20 4.29 4.81
N THR A 453 -15.32 5.59 5.10
CA THR A 453 -14.62 6.63 4.34
C THR A 453 -13.17 6.75 4.79
N PRO A 454 -12.26 7.28 3.94
CA PRO A 454 -10.85 7.49 4.32
C PRO A 454 -10.70 8.29 5.62
N GLU A 455 -11.55 9.29 5.85
CA GLU A 455 -11.54 10.11 7.06
C GLU A 455 -11.87 9.30 8.31
N GLN A 456 -12.91 8.47 8.25
CA GLN A 456 -13.28 7.57 9.35
C GLN A 456 -12.17 6.56 9.66
N ILE A 457 -11.44 6.12 8.64
CA ILE A 457 -10.28 5.23 8.81
C ILE A 457 -9.12 5.98 9.47
N TYR A 458 -8.84 7.23 9.06
CA TYR A 458 -7.80 8.05 9.68
C TYR A 458 -8.07 8.36 11.15
N GLU A 459 -9.34 8.48 11.57
CA GLU A 459 -9.70 8.64 12.98
C GLU A 459 -9.31 7.41 13.81
N VAL A 460 -9.47 6.20 13.27
CA VAL A 460 -9.09 4.95 13.95
C VAL A 460 -7.56 4.82 14.04
N ILE A 461 -6.84 5.18 12.97
CA ILE A 461 -5.36 5.11 12.92
C ILE A 461 -4.71 6.20 13.79
N CYS A 462 -5.34 7.37 13.86
CA CYS A 462 -4.86 8.53 14.61
C CYS A 462 -5.90 9.00 15.62
N PRO A 463 -6.14 8.25 16.72
CA PRO A 463 -7.18 8.59 17.71
C PRO A 463 -6.92 9.91 18.46
N ARG A 464 -5.71 10.47 18.33
CA ARG A 464 -5.26 11.69 19.04
C ARG A 464 -5.81 13.01 18.51
N LEU A 465 -6.72 13.00 17.54
CA LEU A 465 -7.47 14.21 17.17
C LEU A 465 -8.91 14.22 17.70
N VAL A 466 -9.39 13.14 18.32
CA VAL A 466 -10.75 13.04 18.90
C VAL A 466 -10.74 12.84 20.42
N ASN A 467 -9.65 12.33 21.01
CA ASN A 467 -9.58 12.02 22.45
C ASN A 467 -9.38 13.23 23.40
N LYS A 468 -9.69 14.46 22.96
CA LYS A 468 -10.03 15.54 23.92
C LYS A 468 -11.53 15.79 24.03
N THR A 469 -12.36 15.03 23.31
CA THR A 469 -13.82 15.21 23.24
C THR A 469 -14.61 14.02 23.77
N LYS A 470 -13.98 12.91 24.18
CA LYS A 470 -14.67 11.75 24.75
C LYS A 470 -13.95 11.20 25.98
N ASN A 471 -14.08 11.91 27.10
CA ASN A 471 -14.11 11.28 28.41
C ASN A 471 -15.54 11.38 28.94
N CYS A 472 -16.37 10.40 28.57
CA CYS A 472 -17.31 9.82 29.52
C CYS A 472 -17.58 8.37 29.08
N GLU A 473 -17.10 7.47 29.92
CA GLU A 473 -17.46 6.06 30.08
C GLU A 473 -17.01 4.99 29.07
N THR A 474 -16.40 3.98 29.70
CA THR A 474 -16.25 2.56 29.38
C THR A 474 -15.02 2.01 28.63
N ASN A 475 -14.30 1.23 29.45
CA ASN A 475 -13.47 0.05 29.24
C ASN A 475 -11.97 0.18 28.95
N LYS A 476 -11.23 -0.27 29.99
CA LYS A 476 -9.84 -0.68 30.04
C LYS A 476 -9.60 -1.81 29.04
N GLU A 477 -8.74 -1.56 28.04
CA GLU A 477 -7.81 -2.51 27.41
C GLU A 477 -7.21 -1.87 26.14
N THR A 478 -6.40 -0.81 26.28
CA THR A 478 -5.62 -0.28 25.14
C THR A 478 -4.35 0.45 25.59
N ILE A 479 -3.72 0.01 26.67
CA ILE A 479 -2.48 0.60 27.18
C ILE A 479 -1.33 -0.39 26.96
N SER A 480 -0.78 -0.41 25.74
CA SER A 480 0.60 -0.86 25.47
C SER A 480 1.07 -0.52 24.05
N VAL A 481 0.16 -0.33 23.09
CA VAL A 481 0.50 -0.15 21.66
C VAL A 481 1.03 1.28 21.35
N MET A 482 0.67 2.28 22.16
CA MET A 482 1.06 3.69 21.95
C MET A 482 2.55 3.97 22.16
N GLY A 483 3.25 3.21 23.01
CA GLY A 483 4.65 3.46 23.34
C GLY A 483 5.65 3.04 22.26
N LEU A 484 5.32 2.00 21.47
CA LEU A 484 6.23 1.44 20.46
C LEU A 484 6.17 2.23 19.15
N LEU A 485 4.96 2.60 18.72
CA LEU A 485 4.71 3.40 17.50
C LEU A 485 5.21 4.84 17.63
N GLU A 486 5.20 5.41 18.84
CA GLU A 486 5.81 6.72 19.09
C GLU A 486 7.32 6.69 19.02
N LYS A 487 7.95 5.69 19.64
CA LYS A 487 9.41 5.52 19.60
C LYS A 487 9.89 5.31 18.16
N LEU A 488 9.19 4.49 17.37
CA LEU A 488 9.48 4.31 15.94
C LEU A 488 9.26 5.59 15.11
N SER A 489 8.23 6.39 15.44
CA SER A 489 7.98 7.66 14.75
C SER A 489 8.98 8.75 15.11
N SER A 490 9.47 8.77 16.36
CA SER A 490 10.47 9.73 16.85
C SER A 490 11.87 9.43 16.30
N TRP A 491 12.15 8.16 16.00
CA TRP A 491 13.42 7.72 15.43
C TRP A 491 13.54 8.03 13.93
N MET A 492 12.41 8.22 13.22
CA MET A 492 12.38 8.42 11.76
C MET A 492 12.02 9.83 11.27
N GLY A 493 11.82 10.83 12.12
CA GLY A 493 11.57 12.17 11.59
C GLY A 493 11.38 13.27 12.62
N GLY A 494 12.43 14.08 12.81
CA GLY A 494 12.33 15.38 13.46
C GLY A 494 11.42 16.31 12.68
N GLY A 495 10.17 16.43 13.10
CA GLY A 495 9.21 17.41 12.59
C GLY A 495 8.68 18.24 13.76
N GLY A 496 8.98 19.54 13.76
CA GLY A 496 8.51 20.48 14.77
C GLY A 496 6.98 20.49 14.90
N LYS A 497 6.50 20.91 16.08
CA LYS A 497 5.07 20.94 16.43
C LYS A 497 4.33 21.98 15.57
N VAL A 498 3.22 21.57 14.94
CA VAL A 498 2.34 22.46 14.17
C VAL A 498 1.25 23.01 15.09
N VAL A 499 1.05 24.32 15.08
CA VAL A 499 0.10 25.05 15.93
C VAL A 499 -1.00 25.68 15.06
N THR A 500 -2.26 25.61 15.47
CA THR A 500 -3.40 26.16 14.73
C THR A 500 -3.73 27.58 15.20
N VAL A 501 -3.71 28.55 14.30
CA VAL A 501 -4.01 29.96 14.59
C VAL A 501 -5.21 30.43 13.79
N LEU A 502 -6.08 31.20 14.43
CA LEU A 502 -7.26 31.79 13.80
C LEU A 502 -6.99 33.25 13.47
N VAL A 503 -7.14 33.64 12.20
CA VAL A 503 -6.88 35.00 11.71
C VAL A 503 -8.22 35.70 11.49
N LEU A 504 -8.55 36.66 12.36
CA LEU A 504 -9.85 37.34 12.43
C LEU A 504 -9.71 38.85 12.35
N GLY A 505 -10.83 39.54 12.18
CA GLY A 505 -10.90 40.98 12.01
C GLY A 505 -11.87 41.38 10.91
N LEU A 506 -12.22 42.67 10.86
CA LEU A 506 -13.22 43.18 9.91
C LEU A 506 -12.78 43.02 8.44
N ASP A 507 -13.72 43.05 7.50
CA ASP A 507 -13.40 43.16 6.08
C ASP A 507 -12.52 44.39 5.81
N ASN A 508 -11.66 44.30 4.80
CA ASN A 508 -10.65 45.29 4.44
C ASN A 508 -9.55 45.57 5.49
N SER A 509 -9.48 44.80 6.59
CA SER A 509 -8.40 44.97 7.59
C SER A 509 -7.02 44.46 7.14
N GLY A 510 -6.95 43.65 6.07
CA GLY A 510 -5.69 43.17 5.47
C GLY A 510 -5.23 41.76 5.89
N LYS A 511 -6.11 40.93 6.48
CA LYS A 511 -5.84 39.54 6.88
C LYS A 511 -5.18 38.68 5.78
N THR A 512 -5.82 38.61 4.60
CA THR A 512 -5.35 37.79 3.48
C THR A 512 -4.04 38.31 2.90
N THR A 513 -3.90 39.65 2.84
CA THR A 513 -2.66 40.31 2.40
C THR A 513 -1.51 39.95 3.32
N MET A 514 -1.71 40.06 4.63
CA MET A 514 -0.73 39.74 5.66
C MET A 514 -0.26 38.28 5.56
N LEU A 515 -1.20 37.32 5.46
CA LEU A 515 -0.84 35.91 5.33
C LEU A 515 -0.02 35.64 4.07
N ARG A 516 -0.38 36.25 2.94
CA ARG A 516 0.40 36.12 1.71
C ARG A 516 1.82 36.63 1.89
N THR A 517 1.99 37.77 2.55
CA THR A 517 3.31 38.35 2.83
C THR A 517 4.13 37.41 3.72
N LEU A 518 3.56 36.92 4.84
CA LEU A 518 4.23 35.97 5.74
C LEU A 518 4.62 34.65 5.05
N THR A 519 3.79 34.12 4.16
CA THR A 519 4.11 32.91 3.37
C THR A 519 5.23 33.16 2.35
N THR A 520 5.30 34.37 1.78
CA THR A 520 6.28 34.70 0.73
C THR A 520 7.68 34.95 1.30
N THR A 521 7.77 35.59 2.47
CA THR A 521 9.06 35.93 3.11
C THR A 521 9.85 34.69 3.56
N GLU A 522 9.20 33.53 3.74
CA GLU A 522 9.90 32.28 4.07
C GLU A 522 10.21 31.38 2.86
N GLN A 523 9.60 31.65 1.70
CA GLN A 523 9.84 30.93 0.46
C GLN A 523 10.55 31.83 -0.57
N GLU A 524 11.70 32.39 -0.18
CA GLU A 524 12.62 33.01 -1.15
C GLU A 524 13.25 31.93 -2.04
N GLY A 525 12.50 31.58 -3.08
CA GLY A 525 12.92 30.68 -4.15
C GLY A 525 11.96 30.63 -5.34
N GLN A 526 10.71 31.08 -5.22
CA GLN A 526 9.78 31.13 -6.36
C GLN A 526 8.99 32.44 -6.40
N ARG A 527 9.43 33.30 -7.32
CA ARG A 527 8.87 34.60 -7.68
C ARG A 527 7.37 34.51 -8.01
N GLN A 528 6.53 35.23 -7.27
CA GLN A 528 5.36 35.92 -7.81
C GLN A 528 5.43 37.38 -7.34
N GLY A 529 5.40 38.33 -8.30
CA GLY A 529 5.64 39.74 -8.03
C GLY A 529 4.52 40.43 -7.23
N PRO A 530 4.82 41.58 -6.58
CA PRO A 530 3.83 42.39 -5.90
C PRO A 530 2.89 43.01 -6.93
N GLY A 531 1.64 42.55 -7.03
CA GLY A 531 0.67 43.13 -7.97
C GLY A 531 -0.61 42.33 -8.27
N ALA A 532 -0.79 41.12 -7.74
CA ALA A 532 -2.06 40.39 -7.93
C ALA A 532 -3.20 41.05 -7.14
N SER A 533 -4.25 41.49 -7.83
CA SER A 533 -5.44 42.10 -7.21
C SER A 533 -6.04 41.17 -6.15
N ILE A 534 -6.15 41.67 -4.91
CA ILE A 534 -6.67 40.89 -3.78
C ILE A 534 -8.18 41.04 -3.78
N VAL A 535 -8.86 39.98 -4.20
CA VAL A 535 -10.33 39.88 -4.15
C VAL A 535 -10.79 39.58 -2.71
N PRO A 536 -11.91 40.13 -2.24
CA PRO A 536 -12.45 39.83 -0.91
C PRO A 536 -12.64 38.32 -0.67
N THR A 537 -12.20 37.82 0.49
CA THR A 537 -12.33 36.41 0.86
C THR A 537 -13.79 36.02 1.04
N VAL A 538 -14.26 35.08 0.22
CA VAL A 538 -15.58 34.43 0.35
C VAL A 538 -15.40 33.14 1.15
N GLY A 539 -15.95 33.09 2.36
CA GLY A 539 -15.86 31.91 3.24
C GLY A 539 -14.59 31.89 4.11
N GLN A 540 -13.76 30.85 3.93
CA GLN A 540 -12.56 30.61 4.73
C GLN A 540 -11.43 30.00 3.86
N ARG A 541 -10.17 30.31 4.18
CA ARG A 541 -8.97 29.76 3.53
C ARG A 541 -7.98 29.29 4.59
N GLN A 542 -7.25 28.22 4.32
CA GLN A 542 -6.18 27.73 5.17
C GLN A 542 -4.83 28.01 4.50
N GLU A 543 -3.90 28.60 5.25
CA GLU A 543 -2.52 28.86 4.83
C GLU A 543 -1.57 28.33 5.90
N ASN A 544 -0.35 27.93 5.50
CA ASN A 544 0.68 27.54 6.44
C ASN A 544 1.90 28.45 6.29
N PHE A 545 2.44 28.92 7.40
CA PHE A 545 3.70 29.64 7.47
C PHE A 545 4.48 29.13 8.68
N GLN A 546 5.78 29.33 8.71
CA GLN A 546 6.65 29.06 9.85
C GLN A 546 7.10 30.41 10.43
N SER A 547 7.48 30.43 11.71
CA SER A 547 8.16 31.58 12.30
C SER A 547 8.73 31.18 13.65
N GLY A 548 9.97 31.58 13.93
CA GLY A 548 10.63 31.31 15.21
C GLY A 548 10.65 29.82 15.56
N GLY A 549 10.81 28.91 14.59
CA GLY A 549 10.84 27.46 14.82
C GLY A 549 9.49 26.81 15.14
N VAL A 550 8.38 27.54 15.03
CA VAL A 550 7.00 27.02 15.17
C VAL A 550 6.35 27.02 13.79
N SER A 551 5.72 25.90 13.41
CA SER A 551 4.92 25.82 12.19
C SER A 551 3.47 26.22 12.49
N PHE A 552 2.96 27.24 11.82
CA PHE A 552 1.61 27.76 11.99
C PHE A 552 0.69 27.26 10.87
N ARG A 553 -0.48 26.75 11.27
CA ARG A 553 -1.63 26.52 10.41
C ARG A 553 -2.63 27.63 10.65
N ALA A 554 -2.70 28.59 9.74
CA ALA A 554 -3.54 29.77 9.86
C ALA A 554 -4.86 29.61 9.10
N TRP A 555 -5.97 29.85 9.79
CA TRP A 555 -7.30 29.94 9.20
C TRP A 555 -7.67 31.40 8.95
N ASP A 556 -7.66 31.82 7.69
CA ASP A 556 -8.17 33.11 7.22
C ASP A 556 -9.68 33.05 7.04
N VAL A 557 -10.42 33.73 7.90
CA VAL A 557 -11.89 33.73 7.86
C VAL A 557 -12.39 35.10 7.40
N SER A 558 -13.42 35.11 6.56
CA SER A 558 -13.98 36.36 6.03
C SER A 558 -14.43 37.30 7.14
N GLY A 559 -14.07 38.59 7.00
CA GLY A 559 -14.46 39.65 7.93
C GLY A 559 -15.76 40.37 7.56
N ALA A 560 -16.37 40.00 6.42
CA ALA A 560 -17.61 40.61 5.94
C ALA A 560 -18.74 40.35 6.94
N ALA A 561 -19.56 41.37 7.24
CA ALA A 561 -20.57 41.31 8.30
C ALA A 561 -21.47 40.06 8.24
N ARG A 562 -21.91 39.64 7.04
CA ARG A 562 -22.78 38.46 6.85
C ARG A 562 -22.08 37.11 7.07
N LEU A 563 -20.75 37.08 7.11
CA LEU A 563 -19.93 35.87 7.21
C LEU A 563 -19.20 35.73 8.55
N ARG A 564 -19.30 36.70 9.47
CA ARG A 564 -18.65 36.62 10.79
C ARG A 564 -19.15 35.47 11.66
N SER A 565 -20.36 34.97 11.42
CA SER A 565 -20.87 33.73 12.03
C SER A 565 -20.05 32.48 11.72
N LEU A 566 -19.15 32.53 10.71
CA LEU A 566 -18.21 31.44 10.45
C LEU A 566 -17.06 31.39 11.46
N TRP A 567 -16.78 32.48 12.19
CA TRP A 567 -15.68 32.55 13.15
C TRP A 567 -15.87 31.52 14.28
N GLU A 568 -17.10 31.39 14.77
CA GLU A 568 -17.50 30.49 15.85
C GLU A 568 -17.17 29.02 15.59
N ARG A 569 -17.18 28.61 14.31
CA ARG A 569 -16.85 27.24 13.91
C ARG A 569 -15.40 26.84 14.21
N HIS A 570 -14.52 27.83 14.38
CA HIS A 570 -13.09 27.62 14.57
C HIS A 570 -12.59 27.89 16.00
N TYR A 571 -13.41 28.49 16.86
CA TYR A 571 -13.01 28.84 18.22
C TYR A 571 -12.48 27.64 18.99
N ARG A 572 -13.22 26.51 18.97
CA ARG A 572 -12.89 25.32 19.76
C ARG A 572 -11.50 24.72 19.47
N HIS A 573 -10.98 24.90 18.26
CA HIS A 573 -9.78 24.22 17.77
C HIS A 573 -8.58 25.14 17.50
N CYS A 574 -8.63 26.41 17.90
CA CYS A 574 -7.48 27.32 17.78
C CYS A 574 -6.59 27.28 19.03
N ASP A 575 -5.28 27.38 18.84
CA ASP A 575 -4.28 27.47 19.90
C ASP A 575 -3.93 28.93 20.24
N ALA A 576 -4.16 29.83 19.28
CA ALA A 576 -3.96 31.27 19.39
C ALA A 576 -4.85 32.02 18.35
N VAL A 577 -5.01 33.34 18.56
CA VAL A 577 -5.75 34.23 17.66
C VAL A 577 -4.84 35.36 17.20
N ILE A 578 -4.89 35.66 15.90
CA ILE A 578 -4.36 36.90 15.32
C ILE A 578 -5.56 37.76 14.90
N PHE A 579 -5.75 38.89 15.56
CA PHE A 579 -6.83 39.83 15.28
C PHE A 579 -6.28 41.04 14.53
N VAL A 580 -6.64 41.18 13.25
CA VAL A 580 -6.10 42.19 12.34
C VAL A 580 -7.08 43.34 12.20
N VAL A 581 -6.61 44.55 12.46
CA VAL A 581 -7.42 45.77 12.49
C VAL A 581 -6.83 46.82 11.55
N ASP A 582 -7.68 47.58 10.86
CA ASP A 582 -7.25 48.74 10.07
C ASP A 582 -7.04 49.94 10.99
N SER A 583 -5.80 50.38 11.15
CA SER A 583 -5.45 51.46 12.08
C SER A 583 -5.81 52.85 11.58
N ALA A 584 -6.10 52.99 10.28
CA ALA A 584 -6.53 54.26 9.68
C ALA A 584 -8.06 54.41 9.65
N ASP A 585 -8.83 53.34 9.91
CA ASP A 585 -10.29 53.37 9.94
C ASP A 585 -10.84 53.53 11.37
N HIS A 586 -10.85 54.77 11.86
CA HIS A 586 -11.19 55.09 13.25
C HIS A 586 -12.65 54.76 13.58
N LEU A 587 -13.57 54.91 12.62
CA LEU A 587 -14.99 54.64 12.80
C LEU A 587 -15.25 53.14 12.98
N ARG A 588 -14.56 52.30 12.20
CA ARG A 588 -14.73 50.85 12.27
C ARG A 588 -14.01 50.20 13.45
N LEU A 589 -13.13 50.91 14.16
CA LEU A 589 -12.54 50.41 15.41
C LEU A 589 -13.60 50.09 16.47
N VAL A 590 -14.68 50.87 16.54
CA VAL A 590 -15.79 50.60 17.46
C VAL A 590 -16.46 49.26 17.13
N VAL A 591 -16.65 48.98 15.84
CA VAL A 591 -17.19 47.69 15.37
C VAL A 591 -16.20 46.56 15.65
N ALA A 592 -14.90 46.78 15.40
CA ALA A 592 -13.86 45.79 15.65
C ALA A 592 -13.78 45.43 17.14
N ARG A 593 -13.93 46.40 18.03
CA ARG A 593 -14.03 46.21 19.47
C ARG A 593 -15.23 45.35 19.84
N SER A 594 -16.43 45.68 19.37
CA SER A 594 -17.63 44.88 19.67
C SER A 594 -17.50 43.43 19.20
N GLU A 595 -16.95 43.20 18.01
CA GLU A 595 -16.70 41.84 17.48
C GLU A 595 -15.62 41.09 18.28
N LEU A 596 -14.58 41.79 18.73
CA LEU A 596 -13.56 41.21 19.62
C LEU A 596 -14.16 40.83 20.98
N GLU A 597 -14.98 41.69 21.58
CA GLU A 597 -15.68 41.41 22.85
C GLU A 597 -16.67 40.23 22.68
N LEU A 598 -17.41 40.16 21.57
CA LEU A 598 -18.29 39.03 21.24
C LEU A 598 -17.51 37.72 21.09
N MET A 599 -16.38 37.73 20.38
CA MET A 599 -15.52 36.56 20.24
C MET A 599 -14.97 36.09 21.59
N LEU A 600 -14.46 37.01 22.41
CA LEU A 600 -13.85 36.68 23.70
C LEU A 600 -14.88 36.20 24.74
N SER A 601 -16.12 36.67 24.67
CA SER A 601 -17.22 36.25 25.54
C SER A 601 -17.88 34.94 25.11
N HIS A 602 -17.60 34.43 23.91
CA HIS A 602 -18.16 33.18 23.42
C HIS A 602 -17.74 31.98 24.32
N PRO A 603 -18.64 31.01 24.63
CA PRO A 603 -18.34 29.89 25.52
C PRO A 603 -17.07 29.10 25.16
N ASP A 604 -16.82 28.86 23.87
CA ASP A 604 -15.63 28.15 23.38
C ASP A 604 -14.31 28.95 23.46
N MET A 605 -14.36 30.24 23.82
CA MET A 605 -13.21 31.14 23.98
C MET A 605 -13.04 31.60 25.43
N SER A 606 -14.15 31.89 26.11
CA SER A 606 -14.21 32.27 27.51
C SER A 606 -13.60 31.17 28.39
N GLY A 607 -12.76 31.54 29.35
CA GLY A 607 -12.05 30.60 30.24
C GLY A 607 -10.83 29.91 29.62
N ARG A 608 -10.53 30.09 28.33
CA ARG A 608 -9.30 29.57 27.71
C ARG A 608 -8.20 30.63 27.69
N ARG A 609 -7.04 30.31 28.26
CA ARG A 609 -5.84 31.15 28.24
C ARG A 609 -5.12 31.07 26.88
N LEU A 610 -5.75 31.57 25.82
CA LEU A 610 -5.20 31.59 24.45
C LEU A 610 -4.44 32.90 24.19
N PRO A 611 -3.22 32.87 23.65
CA PRO A 611 -2.54 34.09 23.22
C PRO A 611 -3.33 34.84 22.13
N LEU A 612 -3.50 36.15 22.34
CA LEU A 612 -4.16 37.07 21.41
C LEU A 612 -3.13 38.07 20.86
N LEU A 613 -2.74 37.92 19.60
CA LEU A 613 -1.95 38.93 18.90
C LEU A 613 -2.89 39.87 18.16
N VAL A 614 -2.76 41.18 18.39
CA VAL A 614 -3.48 42.22 17.65
C VAL A 614 -2.50 42.89 16.70
N LEU A 615 -2.82 42.88 15.41
CA LEU A 615 -2.05 43.58 14.39
C LEU A 615 -2.80 44.86 13.99
N ALA A 616 -2.24 45.99 14.43
CA ALA A 616 -2.66 47.32 14.03
C ALA A 616 -2.11 47.58 12.61
N ASN A 617 -2.83 47.05 11.62
CA ASN A 617 -2.42 47.02 10.23
C ASN A 617 -2.65 48.37 9.53
N LYS A 618 -1.98 48.56 8.38
CA LYS A 618 -1.93 49.81 7.60
C LYS A 618 -1.32 50.96 8.40
N SER A 619 -0.29 50.68 9.19
CA SER A 619 0.47 51.70 9.93
C SER A 619 1.18 52.70 9.00
N ASP A 620 1.34 52.35 7.73
CA ASP A 620 1.86 53.19 6.65
C ASP A 620 0.83 54.19 6.08
N ALA A 621 -0.46 54.03 6.39
CA ALA A 621 -1.50 54.92 5.88
C ALA A 621 -1.53 56.27 6.63
N PRO A 622 -1.90 57.37 5.94
CA PRO A 622 -2.08 58.66 6.60
C PRO A 622 -3.18 58.56 7.66
N HIS A 623 -2.95 59.19 8.82
CA HIS A 623 -3.83 59.15 9.99
C HIS A 623 -3.98 57.77 10.67
N ALA A 624 -3.08 56.81 10.39
CA ALA A 624 -3.04 55.56 11.13
C ALA A 624 -2.75 55.79 12.63
N LEU A 625 -3.54 55.15 13.49
CA LEU A 625 -3.32 55.18 14.93
C LEU A 625 -2.12 54.31 15.32
N SER A 626 -1.34 54.78 16.28
CA SER A 626 -0.25 53.98 16.87
C SER A 626 -0.80 52.76 17.64
N ALA A 627 -0.02 51.69 17.76
CA ALA A 627 -0.40 50.48 18.50
C ALA A 627 -0.99 50.73 19.92
N PRO A 628 -0.46 51.65 20.76
CA PRO A 628 -1.08 51.96 22.06
C PRO A 628 -2.49 52.56 21.95
N HIS A 629 -2.70 53.48 21.00
CA HIS A 629 -4.02 54.07 20.75
C HIS A 629 -5.02 53.01 20.26
N VAL A 630 -4.60 52.07 19.41
CA VAL A 630 -5.43 50.94 18.99
C VAL A 630 -5.75 50.01 20.17
N ALA A 631 -4.80 49.76 21.07
CA ALA A 631 -5.03 48.97 22.27
C ALA A 631 -6.10 49.59 23.19
N SER A 632 -6.01 50.90 23.42
CA SER A 632 -7.00 51.65 24.19
C SER A 632 -8.37 51.65 23.50
N ALA A 633 -8.41 51.89 22.18
CA ALA A 633 -9.65 51.88 21.39
C ALA A 633 -10.38 50.52 21.40
N LEU A 634 -9.64 49.41 21.37
CA LEU A 634 -10.18 48.05 21.46
C LEU A 634 -10.43 47.60 22.91
N GLY A 635 -10.00 48.38 23.91
CA GLY A 635 -10.14 48.03 25.33
C GLY A 635 -9.32 46.82 25.77
N LEU A 636 -8.15 46.58 25.15
CA LEU A 636 -7.32 45.40 25.44
C LEU A 636 -6.85 45.33 26.89
N GLU A 637 -6.70 46.48 27.56
CA GLU A 637 -6.34 46.61 28.98
C GLU A 637 -7.33 45.91 29.92
N ARG A 638 -8.57 45.68 29.47
CA ARG A 638 -9.60 44.97 30.25
C ARG A 638 -9.42 43.44 30.20
N ILE A 639 -8.61 42.93 29.27
CA ILE A 639 -8.33 41.50 29.10
C ILE A 639 -7.23 41.10 30.08
N THR A 640 -7.62 40.45 31.17
CA THR A 640 -6.70 40.01 32.25
C THR A 640 -6.52 38.49 32.31
N ASP A 641 -7.37 37.73 31.63
CA ASP A 641 -7.45 36.28 31.72
C ASP A 641 -6.58 35.54 30.68
N LYS A 642 -5.93 36.27 29.75
CA LYS A 642 -5.07 35.70 28.71
C LYS A 642 -3.98 36.67 28.24
N PRO A 643 -2.82 36.16 27.78
CA PRO A 643 -1.76 37.03 27.28
C PRO A 643 -2.16 37.65 25.95
N TRP A 644 -1.94 38.96 25.82
CA TRP A 644 -2.17 39.68 24.57
C TRP A 644 -1.00 40.60 24.23
N HIS A 645 -0.85 40.92 22.95
CA HIS A 645 0.14 41.88 22.47
C HIS A 645 -0.39 42.61 21.25
N VAL A 646 0.00 43.87 21.09
CA VAL A 646 -0.37 44.70 19.94
C VAL A 646 0.90 45.15 19.21
N CYS A 647 0.91 45.04 17.88
CA CYS A 647 2.01 45.53 17.06
C CYS A 647 1.46 46.40 15.94
N ALA A 648 2.13 47.52 15.65
CA ALA A 648 1.91 48.24 14.40
C ALA A 648 2.47 47.40 13.25
N SER A 649 1.74 47.33 12.13
CA SER A 649 2.17 46.52 10.99
C SER A 649 1.70 47.09 9.65
N SER A 650 2.44 46.76 8.59
CA SER A 650 1.96 46.93 7.22
C SER A 650 1.99 45.61 6.47
N ALA A 651 0.81 45.11 6.10
CA ALA A 651 0.67 43.89 5.32
C ALA A 651 1.31 43.99 3.92
N LEU A 652 1.48 45.20 3.38
CA LEU A 652 2.08 45.41 2.07
C LEU A 652 3.61 45.41 2.12
N SER A 653 4.23 46.09 3.08
CA SER A 653 5.69 46.11 3.23
C SER A 653 6.24 44.92 4.02
N GLY A 654 5.40 44.27 4.84
CA GLY A 654 5.80 43.21 5.76
C GLY A 654 6.32 43.72 7.11
N GLU A 655 6.45 45.04 7.29
CA GLU A 655 6.96 45.65 8.51
C GLU A 655 6.07 45.33 9.72
N GLY A 656 6.68 45.01 10.86
CA GLY A 656 6.01 44.69 12.13
C GLY A 656 5.33 43.31 12.20
N LEU A 657 5.14 42.62 11.07
CA LEU A 657 4.53 41.28 11.06
C LEU A 657 5.41 40.22 11.71
N GLY A 658 6.71 40.23 11.39
CA GLY A 658 7.68 39.28 11.93
C GLY A 658 7.79 39.35 13.45
N ASP A 659 7.79 40.56 14.02
CA ASP A 659 7.89 40.79 15.46
C ASP A 659 6.66 40.26 16.20
N GLY A 660 5.46 40.59 15.70
CA GLY A 660 4.20 40.13 16.27
C GLY A 660 4.07 38.60 16.26
N VAL A 661 4.38 37.97 15.12
CA VAL A 661 4.34 36.51 14.99
C VAL A 661 5.42 35.85 15.85
N SER A 662 6.60 36.44 15.97
CA SER A 662 7.67 35.95 16.85
C SER A 662 7.25 35.99 18.32
N TRP A 663 6.51 37.03 18.73
CA TRP A 663 5.90 37.08 20.06
C TRP A 663 4.90 35.95 20.27
N LEU A 664 4.06 35.69 19.28
CA LEU A 664 3.07 34.61 19.33
C LEU A 664 3.75 33.24 19.44
N ALA A 665 4.79 32.99 18.64
CA ALA A 665 5.59 31.77 18.67
C ALA A 665 6.20 31.51 20.05
N ARG A 666 6.74 32.56 20.70
CA ARG A 666 7.30 32.47 22.05
C ARG A 666 6.24 32.09 23.08
N GLN A 667 5.07 32.73 23.05
CA GLN A 667 3.96 32.41 23.96
C GLN A 667 3.46 30.97 23.80
N LEU A 668 3.46 30.45 22.57
CA LEU A 668 3.03 29.08 22.28
C LEU A 668 4.06 28.03 22.70
N ARG A 669 5.35 28.37 22.73
CA ARG A 669 6.40 27.50 23.26
C ARG A 669 6.35 27.39 24.78
N GLU A 670 6.08 28.48 25.50
CA GLU A 670 6.04 28.50 26.98
C GLU A 670 4.84 27.74 27.57
N LYS A 671 3.81 27.46 26.77
CA LYS A 671 2.59 26.75 27.19
C LYS A 671 2.73 25.22 27.16
N HIS A 672 3.87 24.72 26.69
CA HIS A 672 4.19 23.31 26.49
C HIS A 672 5.56 22.98 27.03
#